data_AF-A0A918CJH3-F1
#
_entry.id   AF-A0A918CJH3-F1
#
_cell.length_a   1.000
_cell.length_b   1.000
_cell.length_c   1.000
_cell.angle_alpha   90.00
_cell.angle_beta   90.00
_cell.angle_gamma   90.00
#
_symmetry.space_group_name_H-M   'P 1'
#
loop_
_entity.id
_entity.type
_entity.pdbx_description
1 polymer ?
#
loop_
_entity_poly.entity_id
_entity_poly.type
_entity_poly.pdbx_seq_one_letter_code
_entity_poly.pdbx_strand_id
1 'polypeptide(L)'
;MRPANPSLLLHRAGVSAGFAHRQHQGVAIVTVLIFAAVLMVLLASYVTMTLTESRTLKASANGTLGFYSAEAGLNLRAELVRSKFIGYLRPIGTGPASSTPCTPGDTSAANLGSGDMACITYHNLNGRDVVTYMTDVTNYDASGNPESGTVGPGDVYVGLNYVQYAYQVSSITFDPATNTKVAATLQMKFQSRLVPLFQFAAFYKDDLEFHPGPAMTLNGRVHTNANLYLNSGLSLDINGKTTATGKIFHWGKDGRDCSGSGNDGTVKFFGTLMQCTGTSNEFTDSQLAIFNKNVQSHQQALTVPAMSTLNPDTTGSSELWSKADLRVVAVKVPVSGTYPQGFRIEARQSNGTADVNATNALNVCNALPGTKMIDIRAHLGANISSGSTDTTGFWDNREGKWLTVMDVNQTKLMDCIHLNALTGAFRNPAGGLLDVNDTTGGGMAWHFSFDDGNAATNGTLASPTNYAVEVSSGSCIGITGACTDTSLMQTKGLTLVTNQPIFVRGNYNDVNKKPAAILADAVNILSTSVVLGTDIKYVQPSGGYIATPTTVNAAFLSGIDTTTSANGYNGGLQNYPRFHENWSNIQFTYRGSFVSLGNSTHTQGPQKNARYSAPNRQWDYDTAFNDVNNLPPLTPRFVYLRQLLFARTY
;
A
#
# COMPACT_ATOMS: atom_id res chain seq x y z
N MET A 1 -17.38 -21.71 -94.29
CA MET A 1 -16.37 -21.73 -95.38
C MET A 1 -15.64 -23.07 -95.34
N ARG A 2 -15.31 -23.65 -96.51
CA ARG A 2 -14.26 -24.69 -96.71
C ARG A 2 -12.86 -24.04 -96.52
N PRO A 3 -11.70 -24.75 -96.43
CA PRO A 3 -11.34 -26.11 -96.92
C PRO A 3 -10.99 -27.13 -95.80
N ALA A 4 -11.04 -28.45 -96.00
CA ALA A 4 -10.18 -29.37 -96.80
C ALA A 4 -8.74 -29.50 -96.20
N ASN A 5 -8.28 -30.65 -95.67
CA ASN A 5 -7.98 -31.97 -96.30
C ASN A 5 -6.74 -31.84 -97.25
N PRO A 6 -5.84 -32.84 -97.47
CA PRO A 6 -6.16 -34.27 -97.51
C PRO A 6 -5.02 -35.32 -97.25
N SER A 7 -5.31 -36.61 -97.59
CA SER A 7 -4.39 -37.54 -98.31
C SER A 7 -3.28 -38.31 -97.54
N LEU A 8 -2.92 -39.58 -97.83
CA LEU A 8 -3.44 -40.61 -98.78
C LEU A 8 -2.71 -42.00 -98.58
N LEU A 9 -3.21 -43.10 -99.19
CA LEU A 9 -2.50 -44.38 -99.56
C LEU A 9 -2.04 -45.31 -98.39
N LEU A 10 -1.85 -46.65 -98.45
CA LEU A 10 -2.06 -47.81 -99.38
C LEU A 10 -1.85 -49.13 -98.53
N HIS A 11 -2.26 -50.38 -98.84
CA HIS A 11 -3.05 -51.01 -99.91
C HIS A 11 -3.69 -52.39 -99.49
N ARG A 12 -4.17 -53.13 -100.50
CA ARG A 12 -4.62 -54.55 -100.67
C ARG A 12 -3.61 -55.66 -100.24
N ALA A 13 -3.97 -56.97 -100.15
CA ALA A 13 -5.26 -57.70 -100.14
C ALA A 13 -5.12 -59.23 -99.83
N GLY A 14 -6.20 -59.83 -99.31
CA GLY A 14 -6.63 -61.23 -99.55
C GLY A 14 -6.02 -62.36 -98.70
N VAL A 15 -6.59 -63.59 -98.62
CA VAL A 15 -7.91 -64.14 -99.06
C VAL A 15 -8.16 -65.48 -98.32
N SER A 16 -9.44 -65.85 -98.08
CA SER A 16 -9.97 -67.22 -97.83
C SER A 16 -10.02 -67.88 -96.42
N ALA A 17 -11.26 -68.24 -96.06
CA ALA A 17 -11.75 -69.46 -95.37
C ALA A 17 -11.43 -69.84 -93.91
N GLY A 18 -12.50 -70.17 -93.16
CA GLY A 18 -12.55 -71.38 -92.33
C GLY A 18 -12.75 -71.22 -90.82
N PHE A 19 -13.99 -71.43 -90.34
CA PHE A 19 -14.40 -71.89 -88.99
C PHE A 19 -13.50 -71.60 -87.76
N ALA A 20 -14.01 -70.76 -86.82
CA ALA A 20 -14.14 -71.12 -85.39
C ALA A 20 -14.85 -70.01 -84.59
N HIS A 21 -15.72 -70.41 -83.65
CA HIS A 21 -16.38 -69.51 -82.71
C HIS A 21 -15.53 -69.41 -81.42
N ARG A 22 -15.05 -68.22 -81.01
CA ARG A 22 -14.57 -67.97 -79.63
C ARG A 22 -14.61 -66.49 -79.23
N GLN A 23 -14.85 -66.30 -77.93
CA GLN A 23 -15.36 -65.10 -77.26
C GLN A 23 -14.41 -63.88 -77.26
N HIS A 24 -14.95 -62.69 -77.56
CA HIS A 24 -14.28 -61.40 -77.30
C HIS A 24 -15.10 -60.41 -76.43
N GLN A 25 -16.18 -60.87 -75.78
CA GLN A 25 -16.99 -60.02 -74.87
C GLN A 25 -16.45 -59.94 -73.43
N GLY A 26 -15.44 -60.74 -73.06
CA GLY A 26 -14.89 -60.75 -71.69
C GLY A 26 -13.87 -59.63 -71.38
N VAL A 27 -12.99 -59.30 -72.33
CA VAL A 27 -11.83 -58.40 -72.07
C VAL A 27 -12.27 -56.94 -71.86
N ALA A 28 -13.33 -56.49 -72.54
CA ALA A 28 -13.91 -55.17 -72.33
C ALA A 28 -14.50 -55.01 -70.92
N ILE A 29 -15.17 -56.05 -70.40
CA ILE A 29 -15.70 -56.04 -69.03
C ILE A 29 -14.55 -56.02 -68.01
N VAL A 30 -13.50 -56.83 -68.19
CA VAL A 30 -12.34 -56.86 -67.28
C VAL A 30 -11.60 -55.51 -67.27
N THR A 31 -11.39 -54.88 -68.42
CA THR A 31 -10.74 -53.55 -68.49
C THR A 31 -11.60 -52.45 -67.88
N VAL A 32 -12.92 -52.43 -68.13
CA VAL A 32 -13.85 -51.49 -67.47
C VAL A 32 -13.89 -51.71 -65.96
N LEU A 33 -13.87 -52.96 -65.48
CA LEU A 33 -13.81 -53.27 -64.04
C LEU A 33 -12.49 -52.81 -63.40
N ILE A 34 -11.35 -52.96 -64.09
CA ILE A 34 -10.05 -52.46 -63.61
C ILE A 34 -10.05 -50.92 -63.55
N PHE A 35 -10.51 -50.24 -64.61
CA PHE A 35 -10.64 -48.78 -64.60
C PHE A 35 -11.62 -48.28 -63.52
N ALA A 36 -12.75 -48.95 -63.34
CA ALA A 36 -13.71 -48.62 -62.28
C ALA A 36 -13.13 -48.85 -60.88
N ALA A 37 -12.37 -49.93 -60.67
CA ALA A 37 -11.67 -50.18 -59.40
C ALA A 37 -10.61 -49.09 -59.11
N VAL A 38 -9.80 -48.71 -60.10
CA VAL A 38 -8.82 -47.62 -59.98
C VAL A 38 -9.51 -46.29 -59.68
N LEU A 39 -10.61 -45.98 -60.37
CA LEU A 39 -11.41 -44.77 -60.12
C LEU A 39 -12.06 -44.78 -58.73
N MET A 40 -12.53 -45.92 -58.23
CA MET A 40 -13.05 -46.03 -56.85
C MET A 40 -11.95 -45.86 -55.81
N VAL A 41 -10.74 -46.39 -56.05
CA VAL A 41 -9.58 -46.16 -55.17
C VAL A 41 -9.20 -44.69 -55.15
N LEU A 42 -9.12 -44.04 -56.32
CA LEU A 42 -8.85 -42.59 -56.41
C LEU A 42 -9.93 -41.74 -55.72
N LEU A 43 -11.21 -42.08 -55.91
CA LEU A 43 -12.33 -41.39 -55.26
C LEU A 43 -12.27 -41.58 -53.73
N ALA A 44 -12.00 -42.80 -53.25
CA ALA A 44 -11.84 -43.07 -51.82
C ALA A 44 -10.65 -42.31 -51.23
N SER A 45 -9.52 -42.24 -51.94
CA SER A 45 -8.35 -41.43 -51.55
C SER A 45 -8.68 -39.93 -51.50
N TYR A 46 -9.41 -39.40 -52.49
CA TYR A 46 -9.81 -38.00 -52.50
C TYR A 46 -10.80 -37.65 -51.38
N VAL A 47 -11.78 -38.52 -51.12
CA VAL A 47 -12.75 -38.36 -50.02
C VAL A 47 -12.05 -38.44 -48.66
N THR A 48 -11.14 -39.39 -48.45
CA THR A 48 -10.37 -39.48 -47.19
C THR A 48 -9.43 -38.31 -47.00
N MET A 49 -8.78 -37.80 -48.05
CA MET A 49 -7.98 -36.58 -48.00
C MET A 49 -8.84 -35.37 -47.61
N THR A 50 -9.96 -35.15 -48.31
CA THR A 50 -10.91 -34.03 -48.04
C THR A 50 -11.47 -34.08 -46.61
N LEU A 51 -11.84 -35.27 -46.13
CA LEU A 51 -12.32 -35.45 -44.74
C LEU A 51 -11.20 -35.20 -43.72
N THR A 52 -9.95 -35.55 -44.04
CA THR A 52 -8.80 -35.29 -43.18
C THR A 52 -8.46 -33.81 -43.12
N GLU A 53 -8.41 -33.12 -44.26
CA GLU A 53 -8.25 -31.66 -44.33
C GLU A 53 -9.36 -30.93 -43.57
N SER A 54 -10.63 -31.31 -43.75
CA SER A 54 -11.75 -30.70 -43.02
C SER A 54 -11.63 -30.90 -41.51
N ARG A 55 -11.18 -32.07 -41.05
CA ARG A 55 -10.89 -32.33 -39.63
C ARG A 55 -9.72 -31.49 -39.11
N THR A 56 -8.63 -31.39 -39.86
CA THR A 56 -7.45 -30.60 -39.50
C THR A 56 -7.75 -29.11 -39.46
N LEU A 57 -8.47 -28.58 -40.45
CA LEU A 57 -8.93 -27.18 -40.48
C LEU A 57 -9.85 -26.87 -39.29
N LYS A 58 -10.81 -27.76 -38.99
CA LYS A 58 -11.68 -27.60 -37.81
C LYS A 58 -10.87 -27.66 -36.52
N ALA A 59 -9.91 -28.57 -36.37
CA ALA A 59 -9.05 -28.64 -35.20
C ALA A 59 -8.16 -27.38 -35.03
N SER A 60 -7.60 -26.87 -36.14
CA SER A 60 -6.82 -25.64 -36.15
C SER A 60 -7.66 -24.40 -35.79
N ALA A 61 -8.85 -24.27 -36.37
CA ALA A 61 -9.79 -23.20 -36.03
C ALA A 61 -10.27 -23.31 -34.56
N ASN A 62 -10.53 -24.53 -34.07
CA ASN A 62 -10.93 -24.80 -32.70
C ASN A 62 -9.85 -24.39 -31.69
N GLY A 63 -8.58 -24.74 -31.95
CA GLY A 63 -7.45 -24.33 -31.11
C GLY A 63 -7.12 -22.84 -31.20
N THR A 64 -7.36 -22.19 -32.34
CA THR A 64 -7.15 -20.74 -32.53
C THR A 64 -8.23 -19.93 -31.80
N LEU A 65 -9.50 -20.28 -31.97
CA LEU A 65 -10.60 -19.66 -31.23
C LEU A 65 -10.50 -19.95 -29.72
N GLY A 66 -10.14 -21.19 -29.34
CA GLY A 66 -9.89 -21.58 -27.96
C GLY A 66 -8.78 -20.75 -27.30
N PHE A 67 -7.70 -20.44 -28.03
CA PHE A 67 -6.63 -19.55 -27.56
C PHE A 67 -7.15 -18.14 -27.25
N TYR A 68 -7.84 -17.49 -28.20
CA TYR A 68 -8.34 -16.12 -27.98
C TYR A 68 -9.44 -16.04 -26.90
N SER A 69 -10.26 -17.08 -26.76
CA SER A 69 -11.23 -17.20 -25.65
C SER A 69 -10.52 -17.34 -24.30
N ALA A 70 -9.48 -18.18 -24.21
CA ALA A 70 -8.66 -18.31 -23.00
C ALA A 70 -7.94 -17.00 -22.67
N GLU A 71 -7.47 -16.26 -23.68
CA GLU A 71 -6.81 -14.95 -23.49
C GLU A 71 -7.80 -13.90 -22.94
N ALA A 72 -9.03 -13.88 -23.47
CA ALA A 72 -10.09 -13.01 -22.94
C ALA A 72 -10.42 -13.34 -21.47
N GLY A 73 -10.59 -14.62 -21.13
CA GLY A 73 -10.82 -15.05 -19.74
C GLY A 73 -9.63 -14.72 -18.82
N LEU A 74 -8.40 -14.93 -19.29
CA LEU A 74 -7.17 -14.61 -18.57
C LEU A 74 -7.09 -13.12 -18.23
N ASN A 75 -7.39 -12.24 -19.19
CA ASN A 75 -7.39 -10.79 -18.99
C ASN A 75 -8.51 -10.32 -18.04
N LEU A 76 -9.72 -10.86 -18.17
CA LEU A 76 -10.83 -10.59 -17.24
C LEU A 76 -10.48 -10.98 -15.81
N ARG A 77 -9.86 -12.16 -15.62
CA ARG A 77 -9.46 -12.65 -14.30
C ARG A 77 -8.26 -11.88 -13.75
N ALA A 78 -7.31 -11.47 -14.60
CA ALA A 78 -6.18 -10.63 -14.22
C ALA A 78 -6.64 -9.26 -13.71
N GLU A 79 -7.66 -8.64 -14.33
CA GLU A 79 -8.21 -7.36 -13.86
C GLU A 79 -8.92 -7.50 -12.49
N LEU A 80 -9.74 -8.55 -12.32
CA LEU A 80 -10.33 -8.85 -11.00
C LEU A 80 -9.26 -9.00 -9.91
N VAL A 81 -8.17 -9.73 -10.19
CA VAL A 81 -7.08 -9.88 -9.21
C VAL A 81 -6.27 -8.58 -9.04
N ARG A 82 -6.04 -7.81 -10.09
CA ARG A 82 -5.39 -6.49 -10.01
C ARG A 82 -6.15 -5.55 -9.06
N SER A 83 -7.48 -5.56 -9.12
CA SER A 83 -8.33 -4.75 -8.22
C SER A 83 -8.16 -5.09 -6.74
N LYS A 84 -7.86 -6.36 -6.40
CA LYS A 84 -7.65 -6.79 -4.99
C LYS A 84 -6.41 -6.17 -4.38
N PHE A 85 -5.31 -6.12 -5.14
CA PHE A 85 -4.05 -5.56 -4.67
C PHE A 85 -4.07 -4.05 -4.41
N ILE A 86 -5.08 -3.32 -4.89
CA ILE A 86 -5.22 -1.87 -4.67
C ILE A 86 -5.34 -1.56 -3.17
N GLY A 87 -5.96 -2.44 -2.39
CA GLY A 87 -6.22 -2.25 -0.95
C GLY A 87 -5.30 -3.03 -0.02
N TYR A 88 -4.08 -3.44 -0.42
CA TYR A 88 -3.17 -4.34 0.33
C TYR A 88 -3.70 -5.77 0.51
N LEU A 89 -4.98 -5.99 0.23
CA LEU A 89 -5.58 -7.31 0.21
C LEU A 89 -4.82 -8.19 -0.78
N ARG A 90 -4.32 -9.31 -0.25
CA ARG A 90 -3.93 -10.45 -1.06
C ARG A 90 -5.20 -11.21 -1.43
N PRO A 91 -5.28 -11.80 -2.63
CA PRO A 91 -6.33 -12.75 -2.93
C PRO A 91 -6.40 -13.85 -1.85
N ILE A 92 -7.58 -14.06 -1.27
CA ILE A 92 -7.80 -15.05 -0.20
C ILE A 92 -8.50 -16.31 -0.71
N GLY A 93 -8.43 -17.37 0.09
CA GLY A 93 -9.04 -18.67 -0.23
C GLY A 93 -8.03 -19.69 -0.76
N THR A 94 -8.56 -20.75 -1.37
CA THR A 94 -7.79 -21.90 -1.85
C THR A 94 -8.04 -22.11 -3.34
N GLY A 95 -6.97 -22.26 -4.12
CA GLY A 95 -7.11 -22.67 -5.52
C GLY A 95 -7.58 -24.13 -5.64
N PRO A 96 -8.19 -24.53 -6.76
CA PRO A 96 -8.48 -25.93 -7.04
C PRO A 96 -7.17 -26.74 -7.13
N ALA A 97 -7.22 -27.99 -6.68
CA ALA A 97 -6.18 -28.98 -6.86
C ALA A 97 -5.90 -29.24 -8.35
N SER A 98 -4.66 -29.60 -8.67
CA SER A 98 -4.17 -29.78 -10.05
C SER A 98 -4.80 -30.95 -10.81
N SER A 99 -5.39 -31.92 -10.11
CA SER A 99 -6.17 -33.01 -10.72
C SER A 99 -7.57 -32.49 -11.08
N THR A 100 -7.85 -32.39 -12.38
CA THR A 100 -9.15 -31.95 -12.93
C THR A 100 -9.70 -30.67 -12.27
N PRO A 101 -9.02 -29.52 -12.41
CA PRO A 101 -9.51 -28.25 -11.89
C PRO A 101 -10.75 -27.77 -12.65
N CYS A 102 -11.77 -27.33 -11.92
CA CYS A 102 -12.95 -26.65 -12.47
C CYS A 102 -13.72 -27.40 -13.58
N THR A 103 -13.93 -28.71 -13.42
CA THR A 103 -14.63 -29.55 -14.41
C THR A 103 -16.08 -29.08 -14.66
N PRO A 104 -16.49 -28.80 -15.92
CA PRO A 104 -17.86 -28.41 -16.24
C PRO A 104 -18.88 -29.50 -15.87
N GLY A 105 -19.95 -29.11 -15.17
CA GLY A 105 -21.05 -30.00 -14.79
C GLY A 105 -20.85 -30.81 -13.50
N ASP A 106 -19.73 -30.65 -12.79
CA ASP A 106 -19.53 -31.28 -11.48
C ASP A 106 -20.37 -30.59 -10.39
N THR A 107 -21.40 -31.28 -9.91
CA THR A 107 -22.30 -30.82 -8.84
C THR A 107 -21.79 -31.13 -7.43
N SER A 108 -20.66 -31.82 -7.28
CA SER A 108 -20.13 -32.26 -5.98
C SER A 108 -19.33 -31.21 -5.22
N ALA A 109 -19.03 -30.06 -5.86
CA ALA A 109 -18.17 -28.98 -5.35
C ALA A 109 -16.74 -29.39 -4.96
N ALA A 110 -16.30 -30.62 -5.26
CA ALA A 110 -15.09 -31.22 -4.71
C ALA A 110 -13.78 -30.51 -5.11
N ASN A 111 -13.74 -29.83 -6.27
CA ASN A 111 -12.54 -29.14 -6.74
C ASN A 111 -12.81 -27.78 -7.41
N LEU A 112 -13.61 -26.93 -6.75
CA LEU A 112 -13.93 -25.57 -7.23
C LEU A 112 -13.07 -24.46 -6.59
N GLY A 113 -12.25 -24.78 -5.58
CA GLY A 113 -11.54 -23.79 -4.79
C GLY A 113 -12.46 -22.92 -3.92
N SER A 114 -11.94 -21.83 -3.37
CA SER A 114 -12.67 -20.90 -2.50
C SER A 114 -12.16 -19.47 -2.60
N GLY A 115 -12.99 -18.51 -2.16
CA GLY A 115 -12.64 -17.09 -2.11
C GLY A 115 -12.26 -16.50 -3.47
N ASP A 116 -11.24 -15.66 -3.49
CA ASP A 116 -10.70 -15.04 -4.71
C ASP A 116 -10.01 -16.06 -5.62
N MET A 117 -9.65 -17.24 -5.12
CA MET A 117 -8.92 -18.27 -5.87
C MET A 117 -9.83 -19.26 -6.62
N ALA A 118 -11.13 -19.25 -6.32
CA ALA A 118 -12.13 -20.18 -6.86
C ALA A 118 -12.26 -20.16 -8.40
N CYS A 119 -12.88 -21.20 -8.93
CA CYS A 119 -13.27 -21.30 -10.33
C CYS A 119 -14.34 -20.25 -10.68
N ILE A 120 -14.13 -19.50 -11.78
CA ILE A 120 -15.10 -18.57 -12.37
C ILE A 120 -15.27 -18.93 -13.84
N THR A 121 -16.52 -19.21 -14.24
CA THR A 121 -16.91 -19.47 -15.63
C THR A 121 -17.40 -18.20 -16.30
N TYR A 122 -16.82 -17.87 -17.45
CA TYR A 122 -17.29 -16.85 -18.38
C TYR A 122 -17.94 -17.54 -19.58
N HIS A 123 -19.21 -17.23 -19.82
CA HIS A 123 -19.99 -17.81 -20.91
C HIS A 123 -19.85 -17.00 -22.21
N ASN A 124 -19.96 -17.70 -23.34
CA ASN A 124 -20.03 -17.12 -24.69
C ASN A 124 -18.81 -16.29 -25.16
N LEU A 125 -17.63 -16.43 -24.55
CA LEU A 125 -16.41 -15.78 -25.06
C LEU A 125 -16.00 -16.43 -26.39
N ASN A 126 -16.24 -15.74 -27.51
CA ASN A 126 -16.22 -16.29 -28.88
C ASN A 126 -17.08 -17.57 -29.04
N GLY A 127 -18.24 -17.62 -28.37
CA GLY A 127 -19.16 -18.77 -28.43
C GLY A 127 -18.68 -20.00 -27.65
N ARG A 128 -17.90 -19.81 -26.59
CA ARG A 128 -17.34 -20.87 -25.73
C ARG A 128 -17.49 -20.53 -24.25
N ASP A 129 -17.51 -21.56 -23.43
CA ASP A 129 -17.28 -21.44 -21.99
C ASP A 129 -15.77 -21.41 -21.71
N VAL A 130 -15.37 -20.44 -20.89
CA VAL A 130 -13.99 -20.24 -20.44
C VAL A 130 -13.98 -20.22 -18.93
N VAL A 131 -13.24 -21.14 -18.32
CA VAL A 131 -13.17 -21.28 -16.88
C VAL A 131 -11.80 -20.82 -16.40
N THR A 132 -11.80 -19.96 -15.40
CA THR A 132 -10.59 -19.37 -14.83
C THR A 132 -10.48 -19.67 -13.35
N TYR A 133 -9.27 -19.86 -12.87
CA TYR A 133 -8.99 -20.02 -11.44
C TYR A 133 -7.61 -19.46 -11.12
N MET A 134 -7.27 -19.39 -9.84
CA MET A 134 -5.96 -18.92 -9.41
C MET A 134 -5.37 -19.87 -8.37
N THR A 135 -4.05 -19.97 -8.35
CA THR A 135 -3.29 -20.67 -7.31
C THR A 135 -2.27 -19.72 -6.67
N ASP A 136 -2.11 -19.81 -5.36
CA ASP A 136 -0.93 -19.25 -4.68
C ASP A 136 0.29 -20.12 -5.03
N VAL A 137 1.31 -19.47 -5.58
CA VAL A 137 2.60 -20.07 -5.96
C VAL A 137 3.75 -19.26 -5.36
N THR A 138 3.47 -18.58 -4.23
CA THR A 138 4.44 -17.89 -3.38
C THR A 138 5.38 -18.92 -2.78
N ASN A 139 6.67 -18.59 -2.77
CA ASN A 139 7.65 -19.37 -2.04
C ASN A 139 7.58 -18.97 -0.56
N TYR A 140 7.23 -19.90 0.31
CA TYR A 140 7.15 -19.71 1.76
C TYR A 140 8.32 -20.45 2.44
N ASP A 141 8.91 -19.86 3.47
CA ASP A 141 9.90 -20.52 4.31
C ASP A 141 9.27 -21.59 5.23
N ALA A 142 10.09 -22.31 5.97
CA ALA A 142 9.63 -23.36 6.91
C ALA A 142 8.78 -22.82 8.08
N SER A 143 8.74 -21.50 8.29
CA SER A 143 7.91 -20.81 9.28
C SER A 143 6.65 -20.16 8.66
N GLY A 144 6.43 -20.35 7.35
CA GLY A 144 5.29 -19.80 6.62
C GLY A 144 5.45 -18.33 6.19
N ASN A 145 6.66 -17.75 6.29
CA ASN A 145 6.90 -16.39 5.81
C ASN A 145 7.13 -16.39 4.29
N PRO A 146 6.53 -15.44 3.54
CA PRO A 146 6.78 -15.27 2.11
C PRO A 146 8.21 -14.82 1.80
N GLU A 147 8.66 -15.12 0.59
CA GLU A 147 9.94 -14.66 0.03
C GLU A 147 10.15 -13.15 0.21
N SER A 148 11.33 -12.78 0.71
CA SER A 148 11.79 -11.40 0.85
C SER A 148 13.17 -11.23 0.21
N GLY A 149 13.54 -9.99 -0.11
CA GLY A 149 14.81 -9.67 -0.73
C GLY A 149 14.93 -8.19 -1.09
N THR A 150 15.96 -7.81 -1.82
CA THR A 150 16.15 -6.44 -2.32
C THR A 150 15.84 -6.34 -3.81
N VAL A 151 15.26 -5.22 -4.23
CA VAL A 151 15.01 -4.94 -5.65
C VAL A 151 16.35 -4.89 -6.39
N GLY A 152 16.52 -5.76 -7.39
CA GLY A 152 17.75 -5.90 -8.16
C GLY A 152 18.05 -4.74 -9.13
N PRO A 153 19.23 -4.76 -9.79
CA PRO A 153 19.63 -3.74 -10.76
C PRO A 153 18.67 -3.63 -11.95
N GLY A 154 18.56 -2.41 -12.51
CA GLY A 154 17.69 -2.10 -13.65
C GLY A 154 16.29 -1.59 -13.29
N ASP A 155 15.89 -1.70 -12.03
CA ASP A 155 14.64 -1.14 -11.50
C ASP A 155 14.86 0.28 -10.93
N VAL A 156 13.84 1.14 -11.00
CA VAL A 156 13.86 2.50 -10.39
C VAL A 156 14.09 2.40 -8.88
N TYR A 157 13.55 1.34 -8.27
CA TYR A 157 13.52 1.09 -6.83
C TYR A 157 14.66 0.17 -6.36
N VAL A 158 15.69 -0.04 -7.18
CA VAL A 158 16.89 -0.84 -6.87
C VAL A 158 17.40 -0.57 -5.44
N GLY A 159 17.68 -1.64 -4.70
CA GLY A 159 18.18 -1.60 -3.32
C GLY A 159 17.11 -1.44 -2.23
N LEU A 160 15.83 -1.23 -2.56
CA LEU A 160 14.76 -1.31 -1.56
C LEU A 160 14.45 -2.77 -1.19
N ASN A 161 14.23 -3.06 0.08
CA ASN A 161 13.71 -4.34 0.54
C ASN A 161 12.26 -4.52 0.11
N TYR A 162 11.87 -5.75 -0.21
CA TYR A 162 10.51 -6.16 -0.48
C TYR A 162 10.15 -7.46 0.25
N VAL A 163 8.85 -7.66 0.43
CA VAL A 163 8.23 -8.99 0.57
C VAL A 163 7.42 -9.24 -0.70
N GLN A 164 7.50 -10.44 -1.29
CA GLN A 164 6.78 -10.74 -2.52
C GLN A 164 5.86 -11.97 -2.41
N TYR A 165 4.69 -11.85 -3.00
CA TYR A 165 3.74 -12.93 -3.20
C TYR A 165 3.64 -13.22 -4.69
N ALA A 166 3.49 -14.49 -5.07
CA ALA A 166 3.39 -14.91 -6.45
C ALA A 166 2.12 -15.73 -6.65
N TYR A 167 1.32 -15.38 -7.65
CA TYR A 167 0.10 -16.10 -7.98
C TYR A 167 0.10 -16.45 -9.46
N GLN A 168 -0.59 -17.54 -9.77
CA GLN A 168 -0.78 -18.01 -11.13
C GLN A 168 -2.27 -18.04 -11.43
N VAL A 169 -2.72 -17.22 -12.38
CA VAL A 169 -4.05 -17.37 -12.97
C VAL A 169 -3.95 -18.34 -14.13
N SER A 170 -4.86 -19.30 -14.16
CA SER A 170 -5.06 -20.21 -15.29
C SER A 170 -6.40 -19.90 -15.96
N SER A 171 -6.44 -19.99 -17.28
CA SER A 171 -7.66 -19.90 -18.08
C SER A 171 -7.74 -21.11 -19.00
N ILE A 172 -8.82 -21.89 -18.85
CA ILE A 172 -9.10 -23.11 -19.61
C ILE A 172 -10.32 -22.84 -20.49
N THR A 173 -10.19 -23.07 -21.78
CA THR A 173 -11.32 -23.05 -22.71
C THR A 173 -11.67 -24.46 -23.15
N PHE A 174 -12.97 -24.78 -23.21
CA PHE A 174 -13.46 -26.07 -23.64
C PHE A 174 -13.87 -26.09 -25.13
N ASP A 175 -13.95 -27.30 -25.69
CA ASP A 175 -14.51 -27.57 -27.00
C ASP A 175 -16.03 -27.33 -26.98
N PRO A 176 -16.61 -26.52 -27.89
CA PRO A 176 -18.02 -26.13 -27.79
C PRO A 176 -18.98 -27.26 -28.17
N ALA A 177 -18.49 -28.35 -28.78
CA ALA A 177 -19.31 -29.50 -29.13
C ALA A 177 -19.43 -30.55 -28.01
N THR A 178 -18.45 -30.62 -27.09
CA THR A 178 -18.46 -31.59 -25.97
C THR A 178 -18.47 -30.97 -24.58
N ASN A 179 -18.14 -29.67 -24.46
CA ASN A 179 -17.94 -28.88 -23.24
C ASN A 179 -17.13 -29.57 -22.11
N THR A 180 -16.28 -30.54 -22.50
CA THR A 180 -15.55 -31.44 -21.57
C THR A 180 -14.10 -31.66 -22.03
N LYS A 181 -13.83 -31.51 -23.33
CA LYS A 181 -12.47 -31.56 -23.86
C LYS A 181 -11.85 -30.17 -23.81
N VAL A 182 -10.65 -30.05 -23.25
CA VAL A 182 -9.89 -28.78 -23.29
C VAL A 182 -9.48 -28.46 -24.73
N ALA A 183 -9.69 -27.21 -25.14
CA ALA A 183 -9.31 -26.67 -26.44
C ALA A 183 -8.04 -25.78 -26.37
N ALA A 184 -7.82 -25.12 -25.23
CA ALA A 184 -6.59 -24.40 -24.90
C ALA A 184 -6.49 -24.13 -23.39
N THR A 185 -5.27 -24.13 -22.85
CA THR A 185 -4.96 -23.62 -21.51
C THR A 185 -3.92 -22.51 -21.60
N LEU A 186 -4.20 -21.35 -21.00
CA LEU A 186 -3.27 -20.24 -20.85
C LEU A 186 -3.01 -19.95 -19.38
N GLN A 187 -1.79 -19.53 -19.07
CA GLN A 187 -1.37 -19.23 -17.71
C GLN A 187 -0.58 -17.93 -17.64
N MET A 188 -0.93 -17.08 -16.66
CA MET A 188 -0.20 -15.87 -16.31
C MET A 188 0.31 -15.98 -14.88
N LYS A 189 1.61 -15.81 -14.68
CA LYS A 189 2.20 -15.66 -13.35
C LYS A 189 2.52 -14.18 -13.09
N PHE A 190 1.99 -13.64 -12.00
CA PHE A 190 2.34 -12.30 -11.51
C PHE A 190 2.90 -12.37 -10.10
N GLN A 191 3.81 -11.45 -9.81
CA GLN A 191 4.31 -11.16 -8.48
C GLN A 191 3.74 -9.84 -8.00
N SER A 192 3.27 -9.81 -6.76
CA SER A 192 2.97 -8.60 -6.01
C SER A 192 4.12 -8.35 -5.05
N ARG A 193 4.86 -7.26 -5.26
CA ARG A 193 5.94 -6.82 -4.37
C ARG A 193 5.41 -5.73 -3.45
N LEU A 194 5.49 -6.00 -2.14
CA LEU A 194 5.17 -5.06 -1.07
C LEU A 194 6.49 -4.49 -0.56
N VAL A 195 6.71 -3.20 -0.81
CA VAL A 195 7.92 -2.49 -0.40
C VAL A 195 7.59 -1.56 0.77
N PRO A 196 8.21 -1.73 1.95
CA PRO A 196 8.07 -0.83 3.09
C PRO A 196 8.33 0.64 2.73
N LEU A 197 7.36 1.51 3.07
CA LEU A 197 7.39 2.96 2.80
C LEU A 197 8.41 3.70 3.67
N PHE A 198 8.76 3.16 4.83
CA PHE A 198 9.76 3.75 5.73
C PHE A 198 11.21 3.61 5.23
N GLN A 199 11.42 3.16 3.99
CA GLN A 199 12.73 3.15 3.33
C GLN A 199 13.02 4.43 2.52
N PHE A 200 12.17 5.45 2.67
CA PHE A 200 12.35 6.78 2.12
C PHE A 200 12.56 7.77 3.26
N ALA A 201 13.40 8.78 3.03
CA ALA A 201 13.46 9.97 3.87
C ALA A 201 12.15 10.76 3.77
N ALA A 202 11.59 10.83 2.56
CA ALA A 202 10.31 11.44 2.27
C ALA A 202 9.55 10.65 1.20
N PHE A 203 8.34 10.21 1.49
CA PHE A 203 7.40 9.62 0.52
C PHE A 203 6.06 10.36 0.59
N TYR A 204 5.58 10.93 -0.50
CA TYR A 204 4.28 11.61 -0.54
C TYR A 204 3.36 11.00 -1.61
N LYS A 205 2.09 10.71 -1.27
CA LYS A 205 1.06 10.32 -2.24
C LYS A 205 0.69 11.48 -3.17
N ASP A 206 0.61 12.68 -2.63
CA ASP A 206 0.24 13.90 -3.36
C ASP A 206 1.49 14.80 -3.53
N ASP A 207 1.32 16.05 -3.95
CA ASP A 207 2.47 16.92 -4.27
C ASP A 207 3.40 17.12 -3.06
N LEU A 208 4.71 16.96 -3.28
CA LEU A 208 5.75 17.21 -2.28
C LEU A 208 6.35 18.60 -2.50
N GLU A 209 6.40 19.42 -1.45
CA GLU A 209 6.99 20.75 -1.47
C GLU A 209 8.11 20.87 -0.43
N PHE A 210 9.27 21.37 -0.86
CA PHE A 210 10.34 21.82 0.02
C PHE A 210 10.51 23.34 -0.10
N HIS A 211 10.57 24.00 1.06
CA HIS A 211 11.02 25.40 1.21
C HIS A 211 11.54 25.61 2.65
N PRO A 212 12.63 24.93 3.06
CA PRO A 212 13.25 25.17 4.36
C PRO A 212 13.84 26.59 4.38
N GLY A 213 13.50 27.37 5.41
CA GLY A 213 14.06 28.71 5.63
C GLY A 213 15.55 28.64 6.01
N PRO A 214 15.89 28.03 7.16
CA PRO A 214 17.27 27.67 7.48
C PRO A 214 17.84 26.63 6.52
N ALA A 215 19.17 26.48 6.51
CA ALA A 215 19.84 25.41 5.79
C ALA A 215 19.34 24.03 6.21
N MET A 216 19.08 23.15 5.24
CA MET A 216 18.62 21.78 5.45
C MET A 216 19.39 20.81 4.55
N THR A 217 19.90 19.73 5.14
CA THR A 217 20.38 18.55 4.41
C THR A 217 19.43 17.40 4.73
N LEU A 218 19.00 16.65 3.70
CA LEU A 218 18.17 15.45 3.87
C LEU A 218 18.88 14.28 3.19
N ASN A 219 19.41 13.33 3.96
CA ASN A 219 19.94 12.09 3.39
C ASN A 219 18.80 11.08 3.20
N GLY A 220 18.97 10.13 2.29
CA GLY A 220 17.97 9.09 2.01
C GLY A 220 16.97 9.45 0.90
N ARG A 221 16.18 8.47 0.47
CA ARG A 221 15.40 8.55 -0.78
C ARG A 221 14.20 9.48 -0.67
N VAL A 222 13.85 10.14 -1.77
CA VAL A 222 12.69 11.02 -1.87
C VAL A 222 11.78 10.55 -3.01
N HIS A 223 10.48 10.45 -2.74
CA HIS A 223 9.47 10.12 -3.76
C HIS A 223 8.19 10.94 -3.59
N THR A 224 7.60 11.34 -4.71
CA THR A 224 6.19 11.75 -4.77
C THR A 224 5.45 11.08 -5.92
N ASN A 225 4.23 10.62 -5.63
CA ASN A 225 3.26 10.12 -6.59
C ASN A 225 2.59 11.24 -7.42
N ALA A 226 2.91 12.50 -7.16
CA ALA A 226 2.49 13.66 -7.93
C ALA A 226 3.72 14.54 -8.26
N ASN A 227 3.62 15.87 -8.16
CA ASN A 227 4.69 16.79 -8.52
C ASN A 227 5.60 17.13 -7.33
N LEU A 228 6.86 17.41 -7.62
CA LEU A 228 7.87 17.85 -6.66
C LEU A 228 8.19 19.33 -6.88
N TYR A 229 7.98 20.14 -5.85
CA TYR A 229 8.33 21.56 -5.80
C TYR A 229 9.52 21.76 -4.87
N LEU A 230 10.58 22.37 -5.38
CA LEU A 230 11.83 22.61 -4.67
C LEU A 230 12.13 24.10 -4.65
N ASN A 231 12.33 24.64 -3.45
CA ASN A 231 12.88 25.97 -3.22
C ASN A 231 13.53 25.97 -1.81
N SER A 232 14.15 27.07 -1.38
CA SER A 232 14.76 27.23 -0.05
C SER A 232 14.90 28.70 0.30
N GLY A 233 14.98 29.04 1.60
CA GLY A 233 15.39 30.37 2.07
C GLY A 233 16.88 30.52 2.38
N LEU A 234 17.68 29.43 2.30
CA LEU A 234 19.13 29.50 2.50
C LEU A 234 19.86 28.39 1.75
N SER A 235 19.58 27.13 2.08
CA SER A 235 19.98 25.98 1.26
C SER A 235 19.17 24.73 1.55
N LEU A 236 18.95 23.92 0.52
CA LEU A 236 18.43 22.56 0.59
C LEU A 236 19.41 21.64 -0.15
N ASP A 237 19.92 20.60 0.48
CA ASP A 237 20.73 19.56 -0.18
C ASP A 237 20.12 18.17 0.07
N ILE A 238 19.73 17.48 -0.99
CA ILE A 238 19.10 16.16 -0.92
C ILE A 238 20.12 15.09 -1.35
N ASN A 239 20.56 14.31 -0.37
CA ASN A 239 21.56 13.24 -0.52
C ASN A 239 20.86 11.87 -0.64
N GLY A 240 20.05 11.73 -1.68
CA GLY A 240 19.40 10.47 -1.98
C GLY A 240 18.68 10.49 -3.32
N LYS A 241 18.39 9.30 -3.85
CA LYS A 241 17.65 9.18 -5.10
C LYS A 241 16.26 9.80 -4.93
N THR A 242 15.97 10.78 -5.79
CA THR A 242 14.76 11.59 -5.79
C THR A 242 13.94 11.30 -7.03
N THR A 243 12.64 11.04 -6.84
CA THR A 243 11.74 10.63 -7.94
C THR A 243 10.39 11.32 -7.82
N ALA A 244 9.82 11.72 -8.95
CA ALA A 244 8.46 12.21 -9.04
C ALA A 244 7.71 11.43 -10.13
N THR A 245 6.47 11.05 -9.86
CA THR A 245 5.55 10.51 -10.86
C THR A 245 5.06 11.61 -11.79
N GLY A 246 4.84 12.81 -11.24
CA GLY A 246 4.56 14.02 -11.99
C GLY A 246 5.84 14.77 -12.38
N LYS A 247 5.72 16.09 -12.34
CA LYS A 247 6.74 17.06 -12.77
C LYS A 247 7.68 17.42 -11.62
N ILE A 248 8.89 17.90 -11.95
CA ILE A 248 9.82 18.47 -10.96
C ILE A 248 10.01 19.95 -11.28
N PHE A 249 9.87 20.81 -10.27
CA PHE A 249 10.00 22.26 -10.36
C PHE A 249 11.07 22.78 -9.39
N HIS A 250 11.91 23.71 -9.86
CA HIS A 250 12.68 24.60 -8.99
C HIS A 250 11.88 25.89 -8.80
N TRP A 251 10.76 25.79 -8.07
CA TRP A 251 9.78 26.86 -7.86
C TRP A 251 8.94 26.54 -6.61
N GLY A 252 8.53 27.55 -5.85
CA GLY A 252 7.63 27.38 -4.71
C GLY A 252 6.19 27.14 -5.17
N LYS A 253 5.45 26.20 -4.55
CA LYS A 253 4.11 25.84 -5.03
C LYS A 253 3.09 26.98 -4.90
N ASP A 254 3.36 27.90 -3.97
CA ASP A 254 2.63 29.15 -3.76
C ASP A 254 3.03 30.29 -4.72
N GLY A 255 3.89 30.03 -5.70
CA GLY A 255 4.28 30.98 -6.74
C GLY A 255 5.61 31.71 -6.50
N ARG A 256 6.34 31.40 -5.42
CA ARG A 256 7.69 31.96 -5.18
C ARG A 256 8.71 31.50 -6.22
N ASP A 257 9.43 32.48 -6.76
CA ASP A 257 10.53 32.30 -7.71
C ASP A 257 11.73 31.57 -7.09
N CYS A 258 12.60 31.00 -7.92
CA CYS A 258 13.95 30.59 -7.55
C CYS A 258 15.00 31.70 -7.80
N SER A 259 14.70 32.72 -8.62
CA SER A 259 15.58 33.86 -8.92
C SER A 259 15.33 35.09 -8.05
N GLY A 260 15.37 34.85 -6.73
CA GLY A 260 15.68 35.83 -5.69
C GLY A 260 15.30 37.30 -5.92
N SER A 261 14.09 37.67 -5.49
CA SER A 261 13.80 39.04 -5.05
C SER A 261 13.89 39.17 -3.52
N GLY A 262 14.94 38.59 -2.92
CA GLY A 262 15.44 39.04 -1.62
C GLY A 262 15.78 38.01 -0.55
N ASN A 263 15.40 36.72 -0.66
CA ASN A 263 15.67 35.72 0.41
C ASN A 263 15.78 34.25 -0.04
N ASP A 264 15.87 33.95 -1.34
CA ASP A 264 15.83 32.55 -1.81
C ASP A 264 17.24 31.93 -1.94
N GLY A 265 17.38 30.69 -1.46
CA GLY A 265 18.63 29.96 -1.28
C GLY A 265 18.88 28.85 -2.32
N THR A 266 19.98 28.11 -2.16
CA THR A 266 20.39 27.11 -3.18
C THR A 266 19.74 25.74 -2.98
N VAL A 267 19.12 25.17 -4.01
CA VAL A 267 18.74 23.75 -4.06
C VAL A 267 19.86 22.90 -4.67
N LYS A 268 20.21 21.79 -4.03
CA LYS A 268 21.27 20.86 -4.43
C LYS A 268 20.82 19.41 -4.30
N PHE A 269 21.46 18.54 -5.09
CA PHE A 269 21.39 17.09 -4.96
C PHE A 269 22.81 16.54 -4.91
N PHE A 270 23.18 15.86 -3.83
CA PHE A 270 24.55 15.37 -3.62
C PHE A 270 25.59 16.51 -3.80
N GLY A 271 25.28 17.70 -3.27
CA GLY A 271 26.09 18.91 -3.44
C GLY A 271 26.06 19.55 -4.85
N THR A 272 25.48 18.89 -5.85
CA THR A 272 25.36 19.41 -7.23
C THR A 272 24.21 20.41 -7.31
N LEU A 273 24.50 21.65 -7.73
CA LEU A 273 23.54 22.74 -7.80
C LEU A 273 22.46 22.50 -8.86
N MET A 274 21.20 22.49 -8.44
CA MET A 274 20.06 22.64 -9.34
C MET A 274 19.99 24.11 -9.78
N GLN A 275 20.24 24.38 -11.06
CA GLN A 275 20.18 25.74 -11.60
C GLN A 275 18.78 26.33 -11.41
N CYS A 276 18.66 27.63 -11.21
CA CYS A 276 17.38 28.32 -11.35
C CYS A 276 17.17 28.71 -12.82
N THR A 277 15.99 28.45 -13.38
CA THR A 277 15.65 28.81 -14.78
C THR A 277 14.98 30.17 -14.90
N GLY A 278 14.64 30.81 -13.78
CA GLY A 278 13.83 32.04 -13.74
C GLY A 278 12.40 31.86 -14.28
N THR A 279 11.90 30.62 -14.29
CA THR A 279 10.55 30.30 -14.78
C THR A 279 9.90 29.22 -13.93
N SER A 280 8.57 29.28 -13.77
CA SER A 280 7.77 28.25 -13.10
C SER A 280 7.53 26.99 -13.97
N ASN A 281 8.39 26.74 -14.95
CA ASN A 281 8.29 25.60 -15.85
C ASN A 281 8.89 24.34 -15.21
N GLU A 282 8.45 23.17 -15.69
CA GLU A 282 9.04 21.90 -15.25
C GLU A 282 10.50 21.75 -15.74
N PHE A 283 11.29 21.02 -14.98
CA PHE A 283 12.61 20.59 -15.42
C PHE A 283 12.46 19.44 -16.41
N THR A 284 13.03 19.63 -17.60
CA THR A 284 13.11 18.57 -18.61
C THR A 284 14.09 17.47 -18.17
N ASP A 285 13.89 16.25 -18.65
CA ASP A 285 14.80 15.13 -18.39
C ASP A 285 16.26 15.45 -18.80
N SER A 286 16.45 16.31 -19.82
CA SER A 286 17.79 16.78 -20.24
C SER A 286 18.44 17.72 -19.23
N GLN A 287 17.67 18.51 -18.47
CA GLN A 287 18.18 19.34 -17.38
C GLN A 287 18.46 18.49 -16.13
N LEU A 288 17.65 17.46 -15.88
CA LEU A 288 17.87 16.50 -14.79
C LEU A 288 19.02 15.52 -15.04
N ALA A 289 19.45 15.36 -16.30
CA ALA A 289 20.53 14.45 -16.68
C ALA A 289 21.84 14.70 -15.92
N ILE A 290 22.10 15.94 -15.49
CA ILE A 290 23.29 16.32 -14.68
C ILE A 290 23.38 15.52 -13.35
N PHE A 291 22.25 15.01 -12.85
CA PHE A 291 22.18 14.23 -11.61
C PHE A 291 22.38 12.72 -11.83
N ASN A 292 22.84 12.28 -13.02
CA ASN A 292 23.19 10.89 -13.31
C ASN A 292 22.07 9.86 -12.99
N LYS A 293 20.82 10.21 -13.34
CA LYS A 293 19.59 9.44 -13.02
C LYS A 293 19.25 9.32 -11.53
N ASN A 294 19.89 10.09 -10.65
CA ASN A 294 19.49 10.18 -9.24
C ASN A 294 18.30 11.11 -9.01
N VAL A 295 17.97 11.99 -9.95
CA VAL A 295 16.75 12.82 -9.94
C VAL A 295 15.96 12.50 -11.21
N GLN A 296 14.70 12.06 -11.07
CA GLN A 296 13.88 11.62 -12.21
C GLN A 296 12.40 12.04 -12.07
N SER A 297 11.88 12.77 -13.05
CA SER A 297 10.46 13.05 -13.29
C SER A 297 9.73 11.89 -13.98
N HIS A 298 8.40 11.98 -14.12
CA HIS A 298 7.58 11.08 -14.94
C HIS A 298 7.73 9.57 -14.65
N GLN A 299 7.97 9.22 -13.37
CA GLN A 299 8.04 7.83 -12.92
C GLN A 299 6.65 7.20 -12.81
N GLN A 300 6.58 5.87 -12.63
CA GLN A 300 5.31 5.19 -12.43
C GLN A 300 4.77 5.40 -11.01
N ALA A 301 3.51 5.82 -10.90
CA ALA A 301 2.77 5.93 -9.65
C ALA A 301 2.79 4.63 -8.85
N LEU A 302 3.05 4.73 -7.56
CA LEU A 302 3.07 3.63 -6.61
C LEU A 302 1.72 3.53 -5.88
N THR A 303 1.11 2.34 -5.87
CA THR A 303 -0.10 2.11 -5.10
C THR A 303 0.23 2.18 -3.62
N VAL A 304 -0.37 3.11 -2.87
CA VAL A 304 -0.18 3.35 -1.43
C VAL A 304 -1.51 3.23 -0.67
N PRO A 305 -1.53 3.05 0.67
CA PRO A 305 -2.78 3.02 1.42
C PRO A 305 -3.49 4.38 1.37
N ALA A 306 -4.79 4.39 1.69
CA ALA A 306 -5.54 5.62 1.88
C ALA A 306 -5.45 6.08 3.35
N MET A 307 -5.51 7.39 3.61
CA MET A 307 -5.56 7.94 4.97
C MET A 307 -6.66 7.30 5.86
N SER A 308 -7.76 6.84 5.26
CA SER A 308 -8.84 6.14 5.97
C SER A 308 -8.41 4.81 6.61
N THR A 309 -7.25 4.23 6.29
CA THR A 309 -6.76 3.03 7.00
C THR A 309 -6.37 3.32 8.45
N LEU A 310 -6.19 4.59 8.83
CA LEU A 310 -5.99 4.99 10.22
C LEU A 310 -7.25 4.83 11.09
N ASN A 311 -8.45 4.81 10.47
CA ASN A 311 -9.72 4.71 11.18
C ASN A 311 -9.92 3.33 11.81
N PRO A 312 -10.69 3.24 12.92
CA PRO A 312 -11.25 1.98 13.37
C PRO A 312 -12.03 1.29 12.24
N ASP A 313 -11.70 0.04 11.94
CA ASP A 313 -12.32 -0.72 10.86
C ASP A 313 -12.64 -2.15 11.28
N THR A 314 -13.90 -2.36 11.63
CA THR A 314 -14.44 -3.64 12.08
C THR A 314 -14.63 -4.66 10.95
N THR A 315 -14.47 -4.24 9.68
CA THR A 315 -14.56 -5.15 8.52
C THR A 315 -13.28 -5.95 8.29
N GLY A 316 -12.15 -5.51 8.88
CA GLY A 316 -10.84 -6.13 8.72
C GLY A 316 -10.10 -5.73 7.44
N SER A 317 -10.56 -4.69 6.73
CA SER A 317 -9.93 -4.15 5.52
C SER A 317 -8.65 -3.35 5.83
N SER A 318 -8.58 -2.68 6.99
CA SER A 318 -7.36 -2.05 7.52
C SER A 318 -6.55 -3.01 8.38
N GLU A 319 -5.29 -3.27 7.98
CA GLU A 319 -4.32 -3.97 8.82
C GLU A 319 -3.98 -3.19 10.11
N LEU A 320 -4.01 -1.85 10.07
CA LEU A 320 -3.64 -1.02 11.22
C LEU A 320 -4.61 -1.13 12.40
N TRP A 321 -5.90 -1.40 12.13
CA TRP A 321 -6.87 -1.72 13.17
C TRP A 321 -6.92 -3.24 13.42
N SER A 322 -7.07 -4.06 12.38
CA SER A 322 -7.28 -5.51 12.56
C SER A 322 -6.10 -6.23 13.19
N LYS A 323 -4.87 -5.73 13.03
CA LYS A 323 -3.63 -6.31 13.59
C LYS A 323 -2.98 -5.51 14.71
N ALA A 324 -3.64 -4.48 15.26
CA ALA A 324 -3.16 -3.83 16.49
C ALA A 324 -3.25 -4.80 17.69
N ASP A 325 -2.23 -4.82 18.55
CA ASP A 325 -2.19 -5.64 19.76
C ASP A 325 -3.03 -5.03 20.89
N LEU A 326 -3.09 -3.70 20.93
CA LEU A 326 -3.98 -2.96 21.83
C LEU A 326 -4.78 -1.93 21.02
N ARG A 327 -6.09 -1.85 21.27
CA ARG A 327 -6.97 -0.80 20.74
C ARG A 327 -7.65 -0.13 21.91
N VAL A 328 -7.42 1.16 22.12
CA VAL A 328 -8.04 1.95 23.20
C VAL A 328 -8.94 3.01 22.58
N VAL A 329 -10.20 3.02 22.99
CA VAL A 329 -11.21 3.96 22.53
C VAL A 329 -11.74 4.78 23.69
N ALA A 330 -11.70 6.11 23.54
CA ALA A 330 -12.42 7.03 24.41
C ALA A 330 -13.90 7.06 23.99
N VAL A 331 -14.74 6.30 24.68
CA VAL A 331 -16.18 6.18 24.41
C VAL A 331 -16.93 7.27 25.16
N LYS A 332 -17.69 8.09 24.46
CA LYS A 332 -18.49 9.17 25.04
C LYS A 332 -19.61 8.62 25.91
N VAL A 333 -19.78 9.22 27.09
CA VAL A 333 -20.77 8.86 28.10
C VAL A 333 -21.36 10.13 28.73
N PRO A 334 -22.54 10.04 29.36
CA PRO A 334 -23.04 11.15 30.18
C PRO A 334 -22.03 11.55 31.24
N VAL A 335 -21.83 12.87 31.40
CA VAL A 335 -21.00 13.43 32.48
C VAL A 335 -21.57 12.99 33.83
N SER A 336 -20.71 12.46 34.68
CA SER A 336 -21.08 11.88 35.98
C SER A 336 -19.90 11.94 36.94
N GLY A 337 -20.10 11.64 38.23
CA GLY A 337 -19.00 11.60 39.20
C GLY A 337 -17.89 10.60 38.83
N THR A 338 -18.23 9.51 38.14
CA THR A 338 -17.27 8.51 37.62
C THR A 338 -16.57 8.99 36.34
N TYR A 339 -17.30 9.72 35.49
CA TYR A 339 -16.81 10.22 34.20
C TYR A 339 -17.02 11.74 34.10
N PRO A 340 -16.27 12.56 34.87
CA PRO A 340 -16.46 14.01 34.91
C PRO A 340 -16.19 14.68 33.56
N GLN A 341 -15.41 14.03 32.70
CA GLN A 341 -15.02 14.52 31.37
C GLN A 341 -15.95 14.05 30.25
N GLY A 342 -16.99 13.25 30.56
CA GLY A 342 -17.94 12.71 29.58
C GLY A 342 -17.37 11.61 28.67
N PHE A 343 -16.27 10.97 29.06
CA PHE A 343 -15.67 9.84 28.35
C PHE A 343 -15.28 8.72 29.33
N ARG A 344 -15.40 7.47 28.88
CA ARG A 344 -14.79 6.29 29.50
C ARG A 344 -13.71 5.71 28.59
N ILE A 345 -12.73 5.05 29.18
CA ILE A 345 -11.67 4.34 28.46
C ILE A 345 -12.12 2.89 28.26
N GLU A 346 -12.05 2.39 27.03
CA GLU A 346 -12.49 1.03 26.68
C GLU A 346 -11.50 0.38 25.72
N ALA A 347 -11.07 -0.84 26.03
CA ALA A 347 -10.30 -1.66 25.11
C ALA A 347 -11.25 -2.32 24.09
N ARG A 348 -10.84 -2.42 22.82
CA ARG A 348 -11.66 -3.03 21.76
C ARG A 348 -10.97 -4.23 21.11
N GLN A 349 -11.78 -5.22 20.73
CA GLN A 349 -11.39 -6.31 19.84
C GLN A 349 -11.30 -5.81 18.37
N SER A 350 -10.72 -6.61 17.48
CA SER A 350 -10.61 -6.27 16.05
C SER A 350 -11.96 -6.10 15.35
N ASN A 351 -13.00 -6.82 15.77
CA ASN A 351 -14.38 -6.66 15.32
C ASN A 351 -15.10 -5.43 15.92
N GLY A 352 -14.42 -4.64 16.77
CA GLY A 352 -14.95 -3.44 17.41
C GLY A 352 -15.82 -3.67 18.65
N THR A 353 -16.00 -4.90 19.13
CA THR A 353 -16.67 -5.14 20.42
C THR A 353 -15.74 -4.77 21.59
N ALA A 354 -16.31 -4.54 22.78
CA ALA A 354 -15.54 -4.28 23.99
C ALA A 354 -14.76 -5.53 24.43
N ASP A 355 -13.44 -5.38 24.62
CA ASP A 355 -12.65 -6.35 25.36
C ASP A 355 -12.78 -6.06 26.85
N VAL A 356 -13.66 -6.82 27.52
CA VAL A 356 -13.98 -6.63 28.93
C VAL A 356 -12.76 -6.89 29.83
N ASN A 357 -11.90 -7.84 29.48
CA ASN A 357 -10.74 -8.19 30.31
C ASN A 357 -9.67 -7.12 30.22
N ALA A 358 -9.30 -6.70 29.00
CA ALA A 358 -8.36 -5.62 28.78
C ALA A 358 -8.91 -4.29 29.34
N THR A 359 -10.20 -4.00 29.17
CA THR A 359 -10.83 -2.79 29.74
C THR A 359 -10.76 -2.77 31.26
N ASN A 360 -11.04 -3.90 31.93
CA ASN A 360 -10.93 -4.00 33.38
C ASN A 360 -9.47 -3.83 33.85
N ALA A 361 -8.50 -4.46 33.18
CA ALA A 361 -7.09 -4.27 33.48
C ALA A 361 -6.66 -2.80 33.32
N LEU A 362 -7.04 -2.14 32.23
CA LEU A 362 -6.75 -0.72 32.01
C LEU A 362 -7.33 0.16 33.13
N ASN A 363 -8.58 -0.06 33.53
CA ASN A 363 -9.24 0.71 34.59
C ASN A 363 -8.59 0.48 35.97
N VAL A 364 -8.21 -0.76 36.30
CA VAL A 364 -7.49 -1.08 37.54
C VAL A 364 -6.12 -0.40 37.57
N CYS A 365 -5.32 -0.53 36.50
CA CYS A 365 -4.01 0.11 36.38
C CYS A 365 -4.10 1.64 36.50
N ASN A 366 -5.12 2.27 35.91
CA ASN A 366 -5.35 3.72 35.98
C ASN A 366 -5.78 4.21 37.37
N ALA A 367 -6.43 3.36 38.17
CA ALA A 367 -6.93 3.71 39.50
C ALA A 367 -5.86 3.63 40.61
N LEU A 368 -4.70 3.01 40.35
CA LEU A 368 -3.62 2.93 41.33
C LEU A 368 -2.93 4.31 41.53
N PRO A 369 -2.47 4.65 42.75
CA PRO A 369 -1.83 5.93 43.01
C PRO A 369 -0.54 6.12 42.18
N GLY A 370 -0.43 7.24 41.47
CA GLY A 370 0.77 7.59 40.71
C GLY A 370 0.95 6.84 39.38
N THR A 371 0.16 5.80 39.09
CA THR A 371 0.29 4.98 37.88
C THR A 371 -0.57 5.46 36.70
N LYS A 372 -1.34 6.54 36.86
CA LYS A 372 -2.24 7.09 35.81
C LYS A 372 -1.53 7.11 34.45
N MET A 373 -2.05 6.31 33.54
CA MET A 373 -1.40 5.94 32.27
C MET A 373 -2.21 6.34 31.05
N ILE A 374 -3.54 6.36 31.17
CA ILE A 374 -4.44 6.93 30.15
C ILE A 374 -5.43 7.85 30.85
N ASP A 375 -5.52 9.10 30.41
CA ASP A 375 -6.46 10.10 30.93
C ASP A 375 -7.19 10.81 29.79
N ILE A 376 -8.36 11.38 30.06
CA ILE A 376 -9.08 12.21 29.08
C ILE A 376 -9.16 13.64 29.62
N ARG A 377 -8.47 14.57 28.98
CA ARG A 377 -8.57 16.02 29.22
C ARG A 377 -9.60 16.61 28.26
N ALA A 378 -10.82 16.86 28.72
CA ALA A 378 -11.87 17.50 27.91
C ALA A 378 -12.09 18.97 28.33
N HIS A 379 -12.20 19.89 27.38
CA HIS A 379 -12.62 21.27 27.67
C HIS A 379 -14.14 21.31 27.92
N LEU A 380 -14.54 21.63 29.15
CA LEU A 380 -15.95 21.58 29.59
C LEU A 380 -16.76 22.87 29.33
N GLY A 381 -16.25 23.80 28.52
CA GLY A 381 -17.04 24.91 27.97
C GLY A 381 -17.34 26.09 28.91
N ALA A 382 -16.72 26.15 30.10
CA ALA A 382 -16.75 27.36 30.91
C ALA A 382 -15.99 28.49 30.19
N ASN A 383 -16.55 29.71 30.19
CA ASN A 383 -15.81 30.91 29.77
C ASN A 383 -14.64 31.13 30.74
N ILE A 384 -13.44 30.65 30.37
CA ILE A 384 -12.26 30.69 31.22
C ILE A 384 -11.75 32.13 31.34
N SER A 385 -12.26 32.85 32.35
CA SER A 385 -11.73 34.15 32.78
C SER A 385 -10.27 34.01 33.24
N SER A 386 -9.51 35.10 33.10
CA SER A 386 -8.13 35.18 33.59
C SER A 386 -8.08 34.94 35.10
N GLY A 387 -7.53 33.81 35.53
CA GLY A 387 -7.48 33.37 36.93
C GLY A 387 -8.32 32.12 37.25
N SER A 388 -9.03 31.54 36.29
CA SER A 388 -9.66 30.22 36.45
C SER A 388 -8.62 29.10 36.55
N THR A 389 -8.83 28.16 37.47
CA THR A 389 -8.07 26.91 37.60
C THR A 389 -8.67 25.75 36.79
N ASP A 390 -9.56 26.03 35.84
CA ASP A 390 -10.13 25.02 34.94
C ASP A 390 -9.16 24.73 33.79
N THR A 391 -8.31 23.72 34.00
CA THR A 391 -7.09 23.45 33.22
C THR A 391 -7.26 22.26 32.25
N THR A 392 -8.48 22.07 31.76
CA THR A 392 -8.99 20.74 31.37
C THR A 392 -8.89 20.39 29.87
N GLY A 393 -8.44 21.30 29.00
CA GLY A 393 -8.27 21.03 27.55
C GLY A 393 -6.94 21.52 26.98
N PHE A 394 -6.68 21.24 25.69
CA PHE A 394 -5.54 21.75 24.93
C PHE A 394 -6.04 22.71 23.84
N TRP A 395 -5.47 23.92 23.73
CA TRP A 395 -5.83 24.87 22.66
C TRP A 395 -4.90 24.71 21.46
N ASP A 396 -5.44 24.26 20.33
CA ASP A 396 -4.71 24.23 19.06
C ASP A 396 -4.96 25.56 18.31
N ASN A 397 -3.90 26.37 18.16
CA ASN A 397 -3.95 27.65 17.45
C ASN A 397 -4.13 27.49 15.93
N ARG A 398 -3.65 26.40 15.34
CA ARG A 398 -3.75 26.13 13.90
C ARG A 398 -5.20 25.80 13.53
N GLU A 399 -5.84 24.96 14.33
CA GLU A 399 -7.27 24.60 14.18
C GLU A 399 -8.22 25.67 14.73
N GLY A 400 -7.75 26.50 15.68
CA GLY A 400 -8.52 27.57 16.33
C GLY A 400 -9.55 27.07 17.33
N LYS A 401 -9.27 25.95 18.02
CA LYS A 401 -10.24 25.23 18.87
C LYS A 401 -9.59 24.61 20.10
N TRP A 402 -10.42 24.36 21.11
CA TRP A 402 -10.08 23.45 22.21
C TRP A 402 -10.24 21.99 21.77
N LEU A 403 -9.22 21.19 22.07
CA LEU A 403 -9.19 19.75 21.86
C LEU A 403 -9.46 19.02 23.19
N THR A 404 -10.25 17.95 23.09
CA THR A 404 -10.31 16.88 24.08
C THR A 404 -9.20 15.89 23.79
N VAL A 405 -8.27 15.72 24.71
CA VAL A 405 -7.04 14.95 24.52
C VAL A 405 -7.08 13.66 25.33
N MET A 406 -6.74 12.55 24.68
CA MET A 406 -6.37 11.30 25.36
C MET A 406 -4.88 11.35 25.70
N ASP A 407 -4.54 11.62 26.96
CA ASP A 407 -3.16 11.55 27.43
C ASP A 407 -2.76 10.09 27.61
N VAL A 408 -1.62 9.69 27.06
CA VAL A 408 -1.04 8.36 27.16
C VAL A 408 0.38 8.48 27.71
N ASN A 409 0.63 7.89 28.87
CA ASN A 409 1.97 7.68 29.40
C ASN A 409 2.47 6.31 28.90
N GLN A 410 3.39 6.32 27.93
CA GLN A 410 3.87 5.11 27.26
C GLN A 410 4.41 4.08 28.25
N THR A 411 5.35 4.50 29.11
CA THR A 411 6.01 3.61 30.09
C THR A 411 4.99 2.94 31.02
N LYS A 412 4.05 3.72 31.59
CA LYS A 412 3.06 3.17 32.53
C LYS A 412 2.02 2.27 31.86
N LEU A 413 1.73 2.50 30.57
CA LEU A 413 0.90 1.59 29.79
C LEU A 413 1.64 0.26 29.53
N MET A 414 2.97 0.31 29.29
CA MET A 414 3.80 -0.90 29.24
C MET A 414 3.85 -1.63 30.59
N ASP A 415 4.01 -0.90 31.70
CA ASP A 415 3.94 -1.49 33.04
C ASP A 415 2.62 -2.25 33.25
N CYS A 416 1.48 -1.65 32.87
CA CYS A 416 0.17 -2.30 32.98
C CYS A 416 0.04 -3.56 32.11
N ILE A 417 0.54 -3.53 30.87
CA ILE A 417 0.54 -4.71 29.98
C ILE A 417 1.37 -5.83 30.62
N HIS A 418 2.59 -5.53 31.06
CA HIS A 418 3.49 -6.50 31.68
C HIS A 418 2.91 -7.10 32.97
N LEU A 419 2.36 -6.26 33.85
CA LEU A 419 1.68 -6.67 35.09
C LEU A 419 0.50 -7.64 34.85
N ASN A 420 -0.11 -7.61 33.67
CA ASN A 420 -1.26 -8.44 33.30
C ASN A 420 -0.95 -9.53 32.26
N ALA A 421 0.32 -9.73 31.89
CA ALA A 421 0.72 -10.79 30.96
C ALA A 421 0.36 -12.19 31.50
N LEU A 422 0.58 -12.42 32.80
CA LEU A 422 0.27 -13.69 33.48
C LEU A 422 -1.22 -13.94 33.68
N THR A 423 -2.04 -12.89 33.80
CA THR A 423 -3.51 -13.02 33.89
C THR A 423 -4.15 -13.18 32.51
N GLY A 424 -3.42 -12.88 31.43
CA GLY A 424 -3.90 -12.96 30.06
C GLY A 424 -5.04 -12.00 29.75
N ALA A 425 -5.07 -10.86 30.46
CA ALA A 425 -6.07 -9.82 30.25
C ALA A 425 -5.88 -9.10 28.90
N PHE A 426 -4.63 -8.97 28.45
CA PHE A 426 -4.28 -8.48 27.11
C PHE A 426 -3.90 -9.64 26.19
N ARG A 427 -4.35 -9.59 24.94
CA ARG A 427 -4.09 -10.61 23.92
C ARG A 427 -3.76 -9.98 22.58
N ASN A 428 -2.77 -10.55 21.89
CA ASN A 428 -2.42 -10.12 20.53
C ASN A 428 -3.47 -10.62 19.51
N PRO A 429 -3.44 -10.16 18.25
CA PRO A 429 -4.46 -10.50 17.23
C PRO A 429 -4.57 -12.00 16.92
N ALA A 430 -3.54 -12.79 17.24
CA ALA A 430 -3.55 -14.25 17.09
C ALA A 430 -4.16 -14.98 18.31
N GLY A 431 -4.62 -14.24 19.33
CA GLY A 431 -5.19 -14.78 20.57
C GLY A 431 -4.16 -15.18 21.63
N GLY A 432 -2.87 -15.02 21.35
CA GLY A 432 -1.77 -15.24 22.30
C GLY A 432 -1.76 -14.22 23.43
N LEU A 433 -1.08 -14.54 24.54
CA LEU A 433 -0.89 -13.60 25.64
C LEU A 433 -0.01 -12.43 25.17
N LEU A 434 -0.43 -11.19 25.45
CA LEU A 434 0.38 -10.00 25.16
C LEU A 434 1.23 -9.63 26.39
N ASP A 435 2.53 -9.47 26.17
CA ASP A 435 3.50 -8.91 27.12
C ASP A 435 4.36 -7.87 26.38
N VAL A 436 5.05 -7.00 27.11
CA VAL A 436 5.90 -5.93 26.55
C VAL A 436 7.01 -6.51 25.66
N ASN A 437 7.48 -7.73 25.95
CA ASN A 437 8.49 -8.43 25.17
C ASN A 437 7.95 -9.16 23.93
N ASP A 438 6.69 -8.94 23.52
CA ASP A 438 6.15 -9.55 22.29
C ASP A 438 7.05 -9.18 21.09
N THR A 439 7.38 -10.20 20.30
CA THR A 439 8.25 -10.14 19.12
C THR A 439 7.50 -10.51 17.83
N THR A 440 6.25 -10.97 17.94
CA THR A 440 5.36 -11.21 16.80
C THR A 440 5.14 -9.89 16.06
N GLY A 441 4.94 -9.93 14.73
CA GLY A 441 4.76 -8.72 13.91
C GLY A 441 5.94 -7.72 13.87
N GLY A 442 7.03 -7.98 14.61
CA GLY A 442 8.15 -7.05 14.81
C GLY A 442 8.14 -6.32 16.16
N GLY A 443 7.17 -6.58 17.05
CA GLY A 443 6.92 -5.80 18.27
C GLY A 443 5.43 -5.48 18.42
N MET A 444 5.08 -4.48 19.24
CA MET A 444 3.69 -4.11 19.50
C MET A 444 3.16 -3.00 18.57
N ALA A 445 1.87 -3.04 18.25
CA ALA A 445 1.12 -1.94 17.67
C ALA A 445 -0.07 -1.54 18.56
N TRP A 446 -0.18 -0.24 18.87
CA TRP A 446 -1.27 0.33 19.67
C TRP A 446 -2.11 1.28 18.81
N HIS A 447 -3.43 1.13 18.85
CA HIS A 447 -4.37 1.99 18.15
C HIS A 447 -5.20 2.81 19.16
N PHE A 448 -5.31 4.12 18.94
CA PHE A 448 -6.08 5.04 19.76
C PHE A 448 -7.16 5.76 18.94
N SER A 449 -8.39 5.76 19.41
CA SER A 449 -9.52 6.45 18.76
C SER A 449 -10.49 7.04 19.79
N PHE A 450 -11.44 7.82 19.29
CA PHE A 450 -12.65 8.25 20.00
C PHE A 450 -13.88 7.56 19.40
N ASP A 451 -14.94 7.44 20.21
CA ASP A 451 -16.27 7.00 19.80
C ASP A 451 -17.31 7.90 20.49
N ASP A 452 -17.74 8.93 19.77
CA ASP A 452 -18.73 9.91 20.24
C ASP A 452 -20.19 9.60 19.81
N GLY A 453 -20.41 8.46 19.15
CA GLY A 453 -21.68 8.07 18.54
C GLY A 453 -21.99 8.65 17.16
N ASN A 454 -21.13 9.50 16.58
CA ASN A 454 -21.27 10.08 15.25
C ASN A 454 -20.32 9.43 14.22
N ALA A 455 -20.88 8.81 13.19
CA ALA A 455 -20.12 8.11 12.15
C ALA A 455 -19.16 9.02 11.35
N ALA A 456 -19.42 10.33 11.29
CA ALA A 456 -18.56 11.29 10.59
C ALA A 456 -17.26 11.61 11.34
N THR A 457 -17.28 11.57 12.67
CA THR A 457 -16.12 11.82 13.55
C THR A 457 -15.36 10.52 13.88
N ASN A 458 -16.06 9.38 13.92
CA ASN A 458 -15.49 8.09 14.32
C ASN A 458 -14.94 7.22 13.16
N GLY A 459 -14.79 7.78 11.96
CA GLY A 459 -13.95 7.18 10.91
C GLY A 459 -14.59 6.84 9.55
N THR A 460 -15.81 7.29 9.25
CA THR A 460 -16.43 7.00 7.93
C THR A 460 -16.24 8.13 6.90
N LEU A 461 -15.97 9.36 7.35
CA LEU A 461 -15.85 10.56 6.51
C LEU A 461 -14.72 11.47 7.00
N ALA A 462 -14.18 12.29 6.09
CA ALA A 462 -13.26 13.37 6.48
C ALA A 462 -14.06 14.52 7.10
N SER A 463 -13.94 14.69 8.41
CA SER A 463 -14.61 15.74 9.18
C SER A 463 -13.67 16.26 10.27
N PRO A 464 -13.43 17.57 10.37
CA PRO A 464 -12.67 18.14 11.48
C PRO A 464 -13.23 17.70 12.84
N THR A 465 -12.37 17.26 13.75
CA THR A 465 -12.74 16.89 15.12
C THR A 465 -12.21 17.93 16.12
N ASN A 466 -12.57 17.73 17.38
CA ASN A 466 -11.93 18.38 18.52
C ASN A 466 -11.24 17.31 19.39
N TYR A 467 -10.65 16.28 18.76
CA TYR A 467 -10.04 15.15 19.45
C TYR A 467 -8.55 15.07 19.17
N ALA A 468 -7.77 14.59 20.14
CA ALA A 468 -6.34 14.35 19.99
C ALA A 468 -5.86 13.23 20.90
N VAL A 469 -4.68 12.72 20.61
CA VAL A 469 -3.92 11.82 21.49
C VAL A 469 -2.62 12.52 21.86
N GLU A 470 -2.23 12.58 23.13
CA GLU A 470 -0.90 13.04 23.54
C GLU A 470 -0.12 11.85 24.10
N VAL A 471 1.09 11.61 23.62
CA VAL A 471 1.97 10.54 24.09
C VAL A 471 3.18 11.14 24.78
N SER A 472 3.47 10.65 25.98
CA SER A 472 4.57 11.14 26.81
C SER A 472 5.28 10.03 27.57
N SER A 473 6.42 10.35 28.19
CA SER A 473 7.36 9.35 28.74
C SER A 473 7.88 8.39 27.66
N GLY A 474 8.14 8.91 26.46
CA GLY A 474 8.51 8.12 25.28
C GLY A 474 10.00 7.77 25.16
N SER A 475 10.86 8.32 26.02
CA SER A 475 12.33 8.34 25.85
C SER A 475 12.95 6.96 25.61
N CYS A 476 12.50 5.94 26.34
CA CYS A 476 12.75 4.54 26.04
C CYS A 476 11.43 3.79 25.84
N ILE A 477 11.46 2.77 24.98
CA ILE A 477 10.30 1.94 24.65
C ILE A 477 10.37 0.63 25.44
N GLY A 478 9.93 0.67 26.69
CA GLY A 478 9.88 -0.46 27.63
C GLY A 478 9.17 -0.09 28.94
N ILE A 479 9.22 -1.01 29.91
CA ILE A 479 8.68 -0.79 31.27
C ILE A 479 9.48 0.26 32.06
N THR A 480 8.96 0.69 33.21
CA THR A 480 9.65 1.60 34.14
C THR A 480 11.04 1.08 34.48
N GLY A 481 12.07 1.92 34.28
CA GLY A 481 13.49 1.57 34.47
C GLY A 481 14.22 1.09 33.20
N ALA A 482 13.52 0.73 32.13
CA ALA A 482 14.12 0.22 30.89
C ALA A 482 15.07 1.22 30.18
N CYS A 483 14.99 2.51 30.51
CA CYS A 483 15.92 3.53 30.02
C CYS A 483 17.33 3.33 30.60
N THR A 484 17.44 2.85 31.84
CA THR A 484 18.71 2.69 32.58
C THR A 484 19.19 1.24 32.65
N ASP A 485 18.28 0.27 32.54
CA ASP A 485 18.60 -1.16 32.59
C ASP A 485 18.01 -1.88 31.38
N THR A 486 18.87 -2.42 30.51
CA THR A 486 18.48 -3.16 29.30
C THR A 486 18.12 -4.62 29.55
N SER A 487 18.22 -5.11 30.79
CA SER A 487 17.72 -6.44 31.18
C SER A 487 16.22 -6.45 31.50
N LEU A 488 15.64 -5.28 31.78
CA LEU A 488 14.21 -5.10 31.98
C LEU A 488 13.43 -5.23 30.66
N MET A 489 12.14 -5.58 30.76
CA MET A 489 11.32 -5.87 29.58
C MET A 489 11.18 -4.66 28.65
N GLN A 490 11.58 -4.88 27.40
CA GLN A 490 11.49 -3.93 26.30
C GLN A 490 10.86 -4.62 25.11
N THR A 491 10.09 -3.89 24.32
CA THR A 491 9.53 -4.42 23.09
C THR A 491 10.57 -4.46 21.97
N LYS A 492 10.36 -5.35 21.00
CA LYS A 492 11.17 -5.40 19.79
C LYS A 492 10.99 -4.15 18.92
N GLY A 493 9.80 -3.54 18.97
CA GLY A 493 9.46 -2.29 18.30
C GLY A 493 8.07 -1.82 18.70
N LEU A 494 7.75 -0.54 18.49
CA LEU A 494 6.43 0.01 18.83
C LEU A 494 5.88 0.88 17.70
N THR A 495 4.64 0.60 17.33
CA THR A 495 3.89 1.41 16.38
C THR A 495 2.67 2.02 17.05
N LEU A 496 2.59 3.34 17.04
CA LEU A 496 1.46 4.11 17.55
C LEU A 496 0.57 4.51 16.38
N VAL A 497 -0.71 4.15 16.42
CA VAL A 497 -1.71 4.47 15.40
C VAL A 497 -2.84 5.29 16.02
N THR A 498 -3.31 6.31 15.31
CA THR A 498 -4.58 6.98 15.61
C THR A 498 -5.17 7.61 14.36
N ASN A 499 -6.49 7.75 14.30
CA ASN A 499 -7.15 8.60 13.32
C ASN A 499 -7.31 10.06 13.78
N GLN A 500 -6.79 10.43 14.94
CA GLN A 500 -6.80 11.80 15.43
C GLN A 500 -5.39 12.42 15.28
N PRO A 501 -5.23 13.74 15.41
CA PRO A 501 -3.91 14.34 15.60
C PRO A 501 -3.24 13.76 16.85
N ILE A 502 -1.95 13.44 16.73
CA ILE A 502 -1.12 13.01 17.85
C ILE A 502 -0.12 14.10 18.24
N PHE A 503 0.12 14.25 19.54
CA PHE A 503 1.08 15.16 20.14
C PHE A 503 2.15 14.33 20.84
N VAL A 504 3.39 14.33 20.33
CA VAL A 504 4.52 13.65 20.96
C VAL A 504 5.20 14.63 21.90
N ARG A 505 5.15 14.38 23.22
CA ARG A 505 5.68 15.29 24.23
C ARG A 505 7.00 14.81 24.81
N GLY A 506 8.02 15.66 24.68
CA GLY A 506 9.39 15.43 25.12
C GLY A 506 10.13 14.45 24.21
N ASN A 507 11.25 13.90 24.70
CA ASN A 507 12.01 12.94 23.92
C ASN A 507 11.23 11.64 23.69
N TYR A 508 11.41 11.07 22.50
CA TYR A 508 10.78 9.83 22.08
C TYR A 508 11.83 8.90 21.45
N ASN A 509 12.02 7.73 22.04
CA ASN A 509 12.90 6.67 21.54
C ASN A 509 14.38 7.12 21.36
N ASP A 510 14.84 8.06 22.19
CA ASP A 510 16.22 8.56 22.20
C ASP A 510 17.17 7.67 23.01
N VAL A 511 16.65 6.89 23.96
CA VAL A 511 17.40 5.95 24.79
C VAL A 511 17.09 4.51 24.36
N ASN A 512 18.14 3.71 24.13
CA ASN A 512 18.04 2.30 23.72
C ASN A 512 17.14 2.07 22.48
N LYS A 513 17.28 2.97 21.48
CA LYS A 513 16.42 3.11 20.28
C LYS A 513 15.91 1.77 19.71
N LYS A 514 14.59 1.66 19.57
CA LYS A 514 13.89 0.55 18.90
C LYS A 514 13.36 0.97 17.53
N PRO A 515 13.03 0.01 16.63
CA PRO A 515 12.08 0.22 15.54
C PRO A 515 10.78 0.87 16.05
N ALA A 516 10.52 2.13 15.69
CA ALA A 516 9.32 2.83 16.12
C ALA A 516 8.64 3.62 14.99
N ALA A 517 7.31 3.66 15.01
CA ALA A 517 6.51 4.45 14.09
C ALA A 517 5.34 5.15 14.77
N ILE A 518 4.94 6.30 14.20
CA ILE A 518 3.78 7.09 14.62
C ILE A 518 2.95 7.39 13.37
N LEU A 519 1.76 6.80 13.31
CA LEU A 519 0.82 6.90 12.20
C LEU A 519 -0.43 7.64 12.70
N ALA A 520 -0.63 8.88 12.29
CA ALA A 520 -1.67 9.75 12.83
C ALA A 520 -2.34 10.58 11.74
N ASP A 521 -3.50 11.18 12.02
CA ASP A 521 -4.10 12.15 11.09
C ASP A 521 -3.15 13.33 10.83
N ALA A 522 -2.51 13.82 11.91
CA ALA A 522 -1.38 14.73 11.87
C ALA A 522 -0.42 14.46 13.04
N VAL A 523 0.89 14.64 12.82
CA VAL A 523 1.91 14.54 13.88
C VAL A 523 2.29 15.92 14.39
N ASN A 524 2.18 16.14 15.69
CA ASN A 524 2.53 17.36 16.39
C ASN A 524 3.66 17.06 17.39
N ILE A 525 4.59 18.00 17.57
CA ILE A 525 5.71 17.88 18.52
C ILE A 525 5.57 18.93 19.61
N LEU A 526 5.67 18.49 20.86
CA LEU A 526 5.77 19.32 22.06
C LEU A 526 7.07 18.96 22.79
N SER A 527 7.78 19.95 23.31
CA SER A 527 8.95 19.73 24.15
C SER A 527 8.56 19.38 25.60
N THR A 528 9.55 19.19 26.47
CA THR A 528 9.27 19.05 27.92
C THR A 528 8.89 20.36 28.60
N SER A 529 8.90 21.50 27.90
CA SER A 529 8.48 22.80 28.44
C SER A 529 6.98 22.90 28.71
N VAL A 530 6.16 22.10 28.01
CA VAL A 530 4.69 22.13 28.11
C VAL A 530 4.21 21.46 29.39
N VAL A 531 3.92 22.27 30.41
CA VAL A 531 3.26 21.84 31.65
C VAL A 531 1.75 21.86 31.46
N LEU A 532 1.16 20.68 31.25
CA LEU A 532 -0.29 20.50 31.31
C LEU A 532 -0.79 20.87 32.71
N GLY A 533 -1.89 21.63 32.77
CA GLY A 533 -2.28 22.31 34.00
C GLY A 533 -2.07 23.83 33.95
N THR A 534 -1.43 24.34 32.89
CA THR A 534 -1.45 25.77 32.57
C THR A 534 -2.19 25.98 31.26
N ASP A 535 -3.12 26.93 31.30
CA ASP A 535 -3.83 27.51 30.16
C ASP A 535 -2.79 27.82 29.06
N ILE A 536 -2.85 27.19 27.87
CA ILE A 536 -1.95 27.52 26.72
C ILE A 536 -2.45 28.82 26.07
N LYS A 537 -2.65 29.82 26.92
CA LYS A 537 -3.18 31.14 26.63
C LYS A 537 -2.03 32.12 26.63
N TYR A 538 -1.71 32.57 25.41
CA TYR A 538 -1.09 33.85 25.13
C TYR A 538 0.26 34.12 25.82
N VAL A 539 1.32 34.02 25.02
CA VAL A 539 2.07 35.26 24.78
C VAL A 539 2.22 35.46 23.27
N GLN A 540 1.79 36.64 22.79
CA GLN A 540 2.04 37.13 21.43
C GLN A 540 3.52 37.57 21.31
N PRO A 541 3.91 38.18 20.19
CA PRO A 541 4.33 37.52 18.95
C PRO A 541 5.69 36.81 19.04
N SER A 542 6.32 36.77 20.24
CA SER A 542 7.68 36.27 20.48
C SER A 542 7.80 35.42 21.76
N GLY A 543 6.68 34.96 22.33
CA GLY A 543 6.66 34.42 23.70
C GLY A 543 5.80 33.17 23.95
N GLY A 544 5.47 32.37 22.93
CA GLY A 544 5.02 31.00 23.20
C GLY A 544 6.04 30.26 24.09
N TYR A 545 5.61 29.23 24.83
CA TYR A 545 6.51 28.46 25.70
C TYR A 545 7.83 28.15 24.97
N ILE A 546 8.95 28.52 25.59
CA ILE A 546 10.27 28.33 24.99
C ILE A 546 10.56 26.84 25.03
N ALA A 547 10.62 26.22 23.85
CA ALA A 547 10.80 24.79 23.74
C ALA A 547 12.15 24.35 24.33
N THR A 548 12.21 23.15 24.88
CA THR A 548 13.46 22.49 25.25
C THR A 548 13.99 21.64 24.09
N PRO A 549 15.33 21.47 23.96
CA PRO A 549 15.90 20.58 22.95
C PRO A 549 15.28 19.18 23.04
N THR A 550 14.74 18.70 21.93
CA THR A 550 13.92 17.48 21.89
C THR A 550 14.42 16.55 20.80
N THR A 551 14.48 15.25 21.09
CA THR A 551 14.87 14.20 20.14
C THR A 551 13.73 13.20 19.93
N VAL A 552 13.35 12.97 18.67
CA VAL A 552 12.35 11.96 18.30
C VAL A 552 12.93 11.03 17.23
N ASN A 553 13.00 9.73 17.56
CA ASN A 553 13.44 8.69 16.64
C ASN A 553 12.25 7.78 16.28
N ALA A 554 11.52 8.09 15.21
CA ALA A 554 10.40 7.28 14.75
C ALA A 554 10.08 7.57 13.28
N ALA A 555 9.65 6.56 12.52
CA ALA A 555 9.00 6.81 11.24
C ALA A 555 7.66 7.51 11.45
N PHE A 556 7.36 8.54 10.66
CA PHE A 556 6.07 9.20 10.70
C PHE A 556 5.24 8.84 9.47
N LEU A 557 3.95 8.61 9.69
CA LEU A 557 2.95 8.61 8.63
C LEU A 557 1.81 9.56 9.02
N SER A 558 1.46 10.51 8.16
CA SER A 558 0.30 11.37 8.42
C SER A 558 -0.30 12.03 7.21
N GLY A 559 -1.45 12.66 7.44
CA GLY A 559 -1.98 13.67 6.55
C GLY A 559 -1.15 14.95 6.65
N ILE A 560 -1.19 15.74 5.57
CA ILE A 560 -0.66 17.11 5.50
C ILE A 560 -1.66 17.96 4.71
N ASP A 561 -1.85 19.24 5.02
CA ASP A 561 -2.66 20.07 4.12
C ASP A 561 -1.80 20.56 2.96
N THR A 562 -2.34 20.44 1.75
CA THR A 562 -1.64 20.81 0.53
C THR A 562 -1.62 22.33 0.33
N THR A 563 -0.47 22.91 -0.02
CA THR A 563 -0.38 24.31 -0.49
C THR A 563 -1.29 24.51 -1.71
N THR A 564 -2.21 25.48 -1.63
CA THR A 564 -3.18 25.81 -2.70
C THR A 564 -3.37 27.31 -2.82
N SER A 565 -3.83 27.80 -3.98
CA SER A 565 -4.16 29.21 -4.19
C SER A 565 -5.29 29.71 -3.28
N ALA A 566 -6.19 28.82 -2.82
CA ALA A 566 -7.30 29.16 -1.94
C ALA A 566 -6.90 29.26 -0.46
N ASN A 567 -6.08 28.32 0.04
CA ASN A 567 -5.71 28.26 1.47
C ASN A 567 -4.34 28.88 1.78
N GLY A 568 -3.53 29.15 0.74
CA GLY A 568 -2.17 29.66 0.84
C GLY A 568 -1.11 28.56 1.00
N TYR A 569 0.12 29.00 1.26
CA TYR A 569 1.26 28.14 1.60
C TYR A 569 1.03 27.42 2.93
N ASN A 570 1.26 26.10 2.95
CA ASN A 570 1.08 25.26 4.14
C ASN A 570 2.38 24.67 4.72
N GLY A 571 3.55 25.14 4.25
CA GLY A 571 4.81 24.89 4.93
C GLY A 571 5.62 23.68 4.47
N GLY A 572 5.22 22.96 3.41
CA GLY A 572 5.99 21.84 2.84
C GLY A 572 6.41 20.75 3.85
N LEU A 573 7.46 19.98 3.52
CA LEU A 573 8.02 18.96 4.41
C LEU A 573 8.61 19.57 5.70
N GLN A 574 9.17 20.78 5.62
CA GLN A 574 9.69 21.52 6.77
C GLN A 574 8.64 21.89 7.84
N ASN A 575 7.34 21.68 7.56
CA ASN A 575 6.19 21.84 8.44
C ASN A 575 5.37 20.54 8.59
N TYR A 576 5.92 19.38 8.19
CA TYR A 576 5.26 18.08 8.33
C TYR A 576 4.99 17.78 9.82
N PRO A 577 5.98 17.78 10.73
CA PRO A 577 5.68 17.89 12.15
C PRO A 577 5.12 19.27 12.42
N ARG A 578 3.93 19.32 13.02
CA ARG A 578 3.30 20.57 13.48
C ARG A 578 3.91 20.99 14.82
N PHE A 579 4.21 22.28 14.98
CA PHE A 579 4.79 22.83 16.21
C PHE A 579 3.86 23.87 16.85
N HIS A 580 3.85 23.93 18.18
CA HIS A 580 2.96 24.81 18.98
C HIS A 580 3.71 25.67 20.01
N GLU A 581 5.04 25.68 19.97
CA GLU A 581 5.94 26.35 20.91
C GLU A 581 6.89 27.31 20.19
N ASN A 582 7.67 28.09 20.97
CA ASN A 582 8.76 28.91 20.45
C ASN A 582 10.04 28.07 20.39
N TRP A 583 10.41 27.59 19.20
CA TRP A 583 11.65 26.82 18.96
C TRP A 583 12.81 27.68 18.42
N SER A 584 12.73 29.01 18.52
CA SER A 584 13.78 29.90 18.01
C SER A 584 15.12 29.62 18.68
N ASN A 585 16.12 29.23 17.87
CA ASN A 585 17.44 28.75 18.31
C ASN A 585 17.45 27.43 19.12
N ILE A 586 16.31 26.73 19.22
CA ILE A 586 16.17 25.44 19.88
C ILE A 586 16.31 24.31 18.85
N GLN A 587 17.11 23.30 19.17
CA GLN A 587 17.30 22.14 18.31
C GLN A 587 16.14 21.14 18.45
N PHE A 588 15.54 20.76 17.32
CA PHE A 588 14.72 19.56 17.22
C PHE A 588 15.47 18.52 16.38
N THR A 589 15.86 17.42 17.04
CA THR A 589 16.55 16.29 16.41
C THR A 589 15.51 15.25 15.99
N TYR A 590 15.49 14.92 14.69
CA TYR A 590 14.60 13.89 14.16
C TYR A 590 15.41 12.84 13.40
N ARG A 591 15.17 11.56 13.69
CA ARG A 591 15.63 10.45 12.84
C ARG A 591 14.43 9.60 12.48
N GLY A 592 14.16 9.43 11.19
CA GLY A 592 13.02 8.64 10.76
C GLY A 592 12.76 8.67 9.27
N SER A 593 11.48 8.81 8.91
CA SER A 593 10.94 8.75 7.55
C SER A 593 9.64 9.54 7.53
N PHE A 594 9.48 10.50 6.62
CA PHE A 594 8.23 11.24 6.45
C PHE A 594 7.35 10.60 5.37
N VAL A 595 6.19 10.05 5.74
CA VAL A 595 5.24 9.42 4.79
C VAL A 595 3.89 10.12 4.78
N SER A 596 3.58 10.86 3.71
CA SER A 596 2.23 11.38 3.49
C SER A 596 1.40 10.44 2.62
N LEU A 597 0.23 10.02 3.13
CA LEU A 597 -0.80 9.32 2.34
C LEU A 597 -1.90 10.28 1.84
N GLY A 598 -1.64 11.58 1.83
CA GLY A 598 -2.50 12.63 1.30
C GLY A 598 -2.91 13.67 2.34
N ASN A 599 -4.10 14.25 2.18
CA ASN A 599 -4.60 15.28 3.09
C ASN A 599 -5.04 14.71 4.45
N SER A 600 -4.86 15.51 5.51
CA SER A 600 -5.47 15.23 6.82
C SER A 600 -7.00 15.21 6.70
N THR A 601 -7.64 14.27 7.41
CA THR A 601 -9.09 14.11 7.47
C THR A 601 -9.70 14.85 8.67
N HIS A 602 -8.97 15.04 9.77
CA HIS A 602 -9.50 15.60 11.03
C HIS A 602 -8.86 16.91 11.50
N THR A 603 -7.68 17.31 10.98
CA THR A 603 -7.00 18.57 11.33
C THR A 603 -6.57 19.37 10.10
N GLN A 604 -7.40 20.36 9.74
CA GLN A 604 -7.35 21.04 8.43
C GLN A 604 -6.96 22.54 8.56
N GLY A 605 -6.49 22.96 9.73
CA GLY A 605 -6.12 24.33 10.03
C GLY A 605 -4.90 24.81 9.22
N PRO A 606 -4.94 26.03 8.64
CA PRO A 606 -3.87 26.51 7.77
C PRO A 606 -2.61 26.92 8.54
N GLN A 607 -1.42 26.66 7.99
CA GLN A 607 -0.13 26.97 8.62
C GLN A 607 0.01 28.41 9.10
N LYS A 608 -0.60 29.40 8.41
CA LYS A 608 -0.59 30.81 8.84
C LYS A 608 -1.19 31.07 10.23
N ASN A 609 -2.03 30.16 10.73
CA ASN A 609 -2.61 30.22 12.08
C ASN A 609 -1.70 29.54 13.12
N ALA A 610 -0.73 28.72 12.70
CA ALA A 610 0.20 28.05 13.59
C ALA A 610 1.20 29.07 14.18
N ARG A 611 1.03 29.39 15.47
CA ARG A 611 1.82 30.38 16.20
C ARG A 611 3.12 29.78 16.74
N TYR A 612 4.04 29.40 15.86
CA TYR A 612 5.34 28.83 16.22
C TYR A 612 6.50 29.59 15.57
N SER A 613 7.69 29.44 16.14
CA SER A 613 8.96 29.78 15.49
C SER A 613 9.70 28.48 15.15
N ALA A 614 10.33 28.41 13.98
CA ALA A 614 10.88 27.16 13.49
C ALA A 614 12.13 26.69 14.29
N PRO A 615 12.25 25.38 14.57
CA PRO A 615 13.44 24.84 15.24
C PRO A 615 14.67 24.88 14.33
N ASN A 616 15.84 24.79 14.97
CA ASN A 616 17.06 24.32 14.32
C ASN A 616 16.86 22.83 13.98
N ARG A 617 16.56 22.55 12.70
CA ARG A 617 16.22 21.22 12.20
C ARG A 617 17.47 20.35 12.06
N GLN A 618 17.68 19.44 13.00
CA GLN A 618 18.66 18.37 12.88
C GLN A 618 17.93 17.10 12.45
N TRP A 619 17.41 17.10 11.22
CA TRP A 619 16.55 16.05 10.68
C TRP A 619 17.32 15.17 9.72
N ASP A 620 17.17 13.86 9.83
CA ASP A 620 17.81 12.92 8.92
C ASP A 620 16.99 11.63 8.77
N TYR A 621 17.26 10.88 7.71
CA TYR A 621 16.69 9.55 7.51
C TYR A 621 17.27 8.55 8.49
N ASP A 622 16.43 7.70 9.09
CA ASP A 622 16.93 6.60 9.92
C ASP A 622 17.37 5.42 9.04
N THR A 623 18.68 5.35 8.80
CA THR A 623 19.29 4.28 8.00
C THR A 623 19.05 2.88 8.54
N ALA A 624 18.59 2.72 9.80
CA ALA A 624 18.18 1.43 10.33
C ALA A 624 17.02 0.82 9.52
N PHE A 625 16.12 1.62 8.96
CA PHE A 625 15.00 1.13 8.14
C PHE A 625 15.42 0.50 6.80
N ASN A 626 16.71 0.57 6.43
CA ASN A 626 17.28 -0.20 5.32
C ASN A 626 17.45 -1.69 5.65
N ASP A 627 17.28 -2.10 6.91
CA ASP A 627 17.19 -3.50 7.33
C ASP A 627 15.73 -3.85 7.65
N VAL A 628 15.20 -4.90 7.01
CA VAL A 628 13.84 -5.38 7.19
C VAL A 628 13.53 -5.78 8.65
N ASN A 629 14.55 -6.18 9.42
CA ASN A 629 14.40 -6.55 10.83
C ASN A 629 14.22 -5.34 11.76
N ASN A 630 14.62 -4.16 11.31
CA ASN A 630 14.52 -2.90 12.04
C ASN A 630 13.33 -2.04 11.61
N LEU A 631 12.41 -2.60 10.82
CA LEU A 631 11.16 -1.94 10.46
C LEU A 631 10.17 -1.99 11.63
N PRO A 632 9.49 -0.87 11.94
CA PRO A 632 8.43 -0.83 12.95
C PRO A 632 7.30 -1.87 12.70
N PRO A 633 6.62 -2.35 13.76
CA PRO A 633 5.42 -3.19 13.63
C PRO A 633 4.38 -2.57 12.69
N LEU A 634 3.69 -3.38 11.90
CA LEU A 634 2.70 -2.92 10.90
C LEU A 634 3.21 -1.84 9.92
N THR A 635 4.52 -1.79 9.63
CA THR A 635 5.09 -0.81 8.70
C THR A 635 4.31 -0.77 7.37
N PRO A 636 3.74 0.40 7.01
CA PRO A 636 3.04 0.63 5.75
C PRO A 636 3.93 0.32 4.55
N ARG A 637 3.30 -0.16 3.47
CA ARG A 637 3.99 -0.62 2.27
C ARG A 637 3.34 0.04 1.04
N PHE A 638 4.05 0.04 -0.08
CA PHE A 638 3.44 0.26 -1.39
C PHE A 638 3.46 -1.05 -2.19
N VAL A 639 2.51 -1.20 -3.11
CA VAL A 639 2.42 -2.37 -4.01
C VAL A 639 2.82 -1.98 -5.43
N TYR A 640 3.64 -2.80 -6.07
CA TYR A 640 3.71 -2.85 -7.54
C TYR A 640 3.69 -4.29 -8.04
N LEU A 641 3.05 -4.49 -9.20
CA LEU A 641 2.88 -5.79 -9.84
C LEU A 641 3.96 -6.01 -10.91
N ARG A 642 4.53 -7.20 -10.94
CA ARG A 642 5.42 -7.67 -12.01
C ARG A 642 4.81 -8.90 -12.67
N GLN A 643 4.56 -8.83 -13.97
CA GLN A 643 4.25 -10.03 -14.76
C GLN A 643 5.56 -10.80 -14.99
N LEU A 644 5.58 -12.08 -14.65
CA LEU A 644 6.77 -12.94 -14.81
C LEU A 644 6.73 -13.77 -16.09
N LEU A 645 5.56 -14.31 -16.42
CA LEU A 645 5.42 -15.33 -17.44
C LEU A 645 4.02 -15.29 -18.06
N PHE A 646 3.98 -15.44 -19.38
CA PHE A 646 2.80 -15.87 -20.14
C PHE A 646 3.15 -17.21 -20.78
N ALA A 647 2.40 -18.25 -20.45
CA ALA A 647 2.67 -19.62 -20.91
C ALA A 647 1.41 -20.25 -21.54
N ARG A 648 1.64 -21.07 -22.56
CA ARG A 648 0.63 -21.85 -23.28
C ARG A 648 0.90 -23.34 -23.09
N THR A 649 -0.14 -24.08 -22.75
CA THR A 649 -0.15 -25.55 -22.82
C THR A 649 -1.29 -26.00 -23.74
N TYR A 650 -1.02 -27.06 -24.51
CA TYR A 650 -1.93 -27.65 -25.49
C TYR A 650 -2.67 -28.85 -24.88
#